data_AF-A0A817Q684-F1
#
_entry.id   AF-A0A817Q684-F1
#
_cell.length_a   1.000
_cell.length_b   1.000
_cell.length_c   1.000
_cell.angle_alpha   90.00
_cell.angle_beta   90.00
_cell.angle_gamma   90.00
#
_symmetry.space_group_name_H-M   'P 1'
#
loop_
_entity.id
_entity.type
_entity.pdbx_description
1 polymer ?
#
loop_
_entity_poly.entity_id
_entity_poly.type
_entity_poly.pdbx_seq_one_letter_code
_entity_poly.pdbx_strand_id
1 'polypeptide(L)'
;MDEFAHPFPTPCPFTPFQCKFHDEFTDAADSRKRSSSVEQHCLDYAHVCRAGRNCDNKRPLHLKKSIHIARYVCPKDGKCKQLTDENHLNSFTHSNIDDVRLPCKYDDRCYYRRQPDHVTKYRHAVTFEYGGILRYYNLNKDIDFVENQKNIIARVTDYVEKNNWKPLPSGSVPREILDWLRSVQPIHRCNRIIFESILLHGHVMSRDYMVNLKHSKFVANSVLQHGRIRRIGALREKLVEERANEYIIALVEDIFEKEGFYTHLATVTGEEGAPAPLTRVYPTSCSEVIKTRETFLSRILKENDLDAIRNNALEIARASIKLHMNPSGIGFSKDKDLETDKSVFSILGPNLGHYYGDVIIVFKREILHHPDANFCIQAATSFASGSAFTLRPWWGSDPGSLDERVKLYHQAILNASVPGYEYAAALELIAFTSLDLKLNSMDIDLDQIHKRWLNVDAHLTVEGHLPRLIPLSYIDHVYMPKNFYDSFSDAVRKAIHENFKHNFTIVSFDGDPNQPRGPHTPVPKSKSRAGFQDFVVKELFKQYSEQRKYPPSRPVQGTAITIASSDFTNHYMLPLTIKQAYQQYCFQNKHRPRGNMTYIYWQVVNGDMMLTLCNEPIDQDNRQPDLRCLTCYVAGKPKANILPYHENYSYLNNHQPFKHLVLKESNKFAASSNTFYVGCNTDDLMTFCLEIDRSSGTVTLSHAGPNGIYNHERISHAFSRGALDLNQLNFIHVSAGSHAVPIRNLIICFEKQVDFHPTFDKDYREVPSPSPAQNKKNDNDARIPSPSSPKKDADEKKSGGFFGMMKRFFVGDVVPCRDNVNCLIQYSKTDSVAHNSKYSHPCPYSELCREKESYLTHEPHKVSMCKFDKKCDQIIDPFHRAAYRHTDLPDFLKPCHDQSACRNESRKHRTKYSHGEKVYGTKAKEVAREKSPRRDRHDHNPEKPQCNWGSTCRNIGNHHHCKEFSHPVVGSEDVPQEKDHRTSCKYGVHCRKMDNEHHRAKYSHVKDESPSDD
;
A
#
# COMPACT_ATOMS: atom_id res chain seq x y z
N MET A 1 -3.18 15.20 -23.06
CA MET A 1 -2.57 15.39 -21.72
C MET A 1 -2.23 16.88 -21.57
N ASP A 2 -3.22 17.76 -21.42
CA ASP A 2 -2.97 19.20 -21.17
C ASP A 2 -4.16 19.85 -20.43
N GLU A 3 -4.67 19.19 -19.40
CA GLU A 3 -5.74 19.73 -18.54
C GLU A 3 -5.32 19.82 -17.07
N PHE A 4 -4.14 20.36 -16.78
CA PHE A 4 -3.84 20.85 -15.43
C PHE A 4 -2.79 21.98 -15.49
N ALA A 5 -3.21 23.19 -15.88
CA ALA A 5 -2.47 24.39 -15.49
C ALA A 5 -2.64 24.54 -13.96
N HIS A 6 -1.75 23.90 -13.20
CA HIS A 6 -1.83 23.95 -11.74
C HIS A 6 -1.64 25.39 -11.24
N PRO A 7 -2.46 25.89 -10.29
CA PRO A 7 -2.37 27.26 -9.76
C PRO A 7 -1.12 27.51 -8.89
N PHE A 8 -0.19 26.56 -8.84
CA PHE A 8 1.03 26.57 -8.04
C PHE A 8 2.27 26.29 -8.93
N PRO A 9 3.47 26.71 -8.51
CA PRO A 9 4.73 26.39 -9.21
C PRO A 9 4.95 24.89 -9.37
N THR A 10 5.93 24.51 -10.19
CA THR A 10 6.34 23.12 -10.37
C THR A 10 6.47 22.41 -9.02
N PRO A 11 5.70 21.33 -8.77
CA PRO A 11 5.81 20.57 -7.53
C PRO A 11 7.23 20.05 -7.32
N CYS A 12 7.70 20.06 -6.08
CA CYS A 12 8.96 19.41 -5.75
C CYS A 12 8.83 17.90 -6.00
N PRO A 13 9.78 17.24 -6.69
CA PRO A 13 9.73 15.79 -6.93
C PRO A 13 9.66 14.94 -5.65
N PHE A 14 10.09 15.52 -4.53
CA PHE A 14 10.10 14.89 -3.23
C PHE A 14 8.87 15.24 -2.37
N THR A 15 7.93 16.06 -2.85
CA THR A 15 6.68 16.36 -2.12
C THR A 15 5.62 15.28 -2.36
N PRO A 16 4.76 14.90 -1.39
CA PRO A 16 4.64 15.41 -0.02
C PRO A 16 5.68 14.90 0.99
N PHE A 17 6.27 13.72 0.80
CA PHE A 17 6.88 13.01 1.93
C PHE A 17 8.38 13.26 2.14
N GLN A 18 9.18 13.45 1.10
CA GLN A 18 10.64 13.27 1.16
C GLN A 18 11.45 14.56 1.02
N CYS A 19 10.81 15.73 1.03
CA CYS A 19 11.51 16.99 0.81
C CYS A 19 12.12 17.56 2.10
N LYS A 20 13.39 17.25 2.36
CA LYS A 20 14.15 17.76 3.52
C LYS A 20 14.22 19.28 3.60
N PHE A 21 14.37 19.96 2.46
CA PHE A 21 14.37 21.43 2.43
C PHE A 21 13.05 22.00 2.97
N HIS A 22 11.93 21.36 2.63
CA HIS A 22 10.62 21.79 3.14
C HIS A 22 10.44 21.44 4.61
N ASP A 23 10.88 20.26 5.04
CA ASP A 23 10.88 19.88 6.46
C ASP A 23 11.67 20.91 7.29
N GLU A 24 12.91 21.22 6.89
CA GLU A 24 13.76 22.26 7.49
C GLU A 24 13.11 23.64 7.45
N PHE A 25 12.45 24.00 6.35
CA PHE A 25 11.73 25.27 6.21
C PHE A 25 10.55 25.37 7.17
N THR A 26 9.84 24.28 7.43
CA THR A 26 8.70 24.25 8.36
C THR A 26 9.10 24.14 9.83
N ASP A 27 10.23 23.50 10.14
CA ASP A 27 10.74 23.30 11.50
C ASP A 27 11.52 24.50 12.06
N ALA A 28 12.02 25.39 11.20
CA ALA A 28 12.77 26.56 11.61
C ALA A 28 11.89 27.57 12.38
N ALA A 29 11.99 27.55 13.71
CA ALA A 29 11.33 28.47 14.64
C ALA A 29 11.71 29.95 14.45
N ASP A 30 12.89 30.21 13.90
CA ASP A 30 13.37 31.55 13.52
C ASP A 30 13.68 31.57 12.02
N SER A 31 12.99 32.43 11.27
CA SER A 31 13.18 32.60 9.83
C SER A 31 14.58 33.10 9.47
N ARG A 32 15.33 33.68 10.42
CA ARG A 32 16.67 34.24 10.20
C ARG A 32 17.82 33.23 10.25
N LYS A 33 17.56 31.98 10.64
CA LYS A 33 18.57 30.90 10.72
C LYS A 33 18.55 29.93 9.53
N ARG A 34 17.78 30.24 8.47
CA ARG A 34 17.63 29.39 7.30
C ARG A 34 18.80 29.59 6.34
N SER A 35 19.28 28.50 5.73
CA SER A 35 20.23 28.62 4.64
C SER A 35 19.56 29.21 3.41
N SER A 36 20.31 29.97 2.61
CA SER A 36 19.80 30.54 1.35
C SER A 36 19.32 29.45 0.38
N SER A 37 19.90 28.25 0.43
CA SER A 37 19.50 27.11 -0.40
C SER A 37 18.13 26.54 -0.03
N VAL A 38 17.80 26.45 1.27
CA VAL A 38 16.48 25.99 1.74
C VAL A 38 15.39 26.96 1.30
N GLU A 39 15.64 28.26 1.47
CA GLU A 39 14.70 29.31 1.07
C GLU A 39 14.49 29.35 -0.43
N GLN A 40 15.57 29.31 -1.22
CA GLN A 40 15.50 29.27 -2.67
C GLN A 40 14.73 28.03 -3.17
N HIS A 41 14.99 26.84 -2.61
CA HIS A 41 14.27 25.62 -2.98
C HIS A 41 12.75 25.73 -2.74
N CYS A 42 12.34 26.24 -1.58
CA CYS A 42 10.91 26.41 -1.23
C CYS A 42 10.26 27.58 -1.99
N LEU A 43 11.07 28.46 -2.61
CA LEU A 43 10.60 29.46 -3.55
C LEU A 43 10.54 28.92 -4.98
N ASP A 44 11.40 27.99 -5.38
CA ASP A 44 11.42 27.45 -6.74
C ASP A 44 10.34 26.40 -6.95
N TYR A 45 10.09 25.56 -5.94
CA TYR A 45 9.14 24.46 -6.02
C TYR A 45 7.91 24.69 -5.15
N ALA A 46 6.79 24.08 -5.55
CA ALA A 46 5.62 23.95 -4.70
C ALA A 46 5.70 22.70 -3.82
N HIS A 47 5.12 22.77 -2.62
CA HIS A 47 5.11 21.69 -1.65
C HIS A 47 3.72 21.48 -1.07
N VAL A 48 3.41 20.23 -0.72
CA VAL A 48 2.16 19.91 -0.02
C VAL A 48 2.14 20.55 1.36
N CYS A 49 1.06 21.31 1.63
CA CYS A 49 0.80 21.87 2.93
C CYS A 49 0.54 20.75 3.94
N ARG A 50 1.27 20.77 5.06
CA ARG A 50 1.16 19.74 6.10
C ARG A 50 -0.21 19.67 6.76
N ALA A 51 -0.86 20.81 6.95
CA ALA A 51 -2.23 20.87 7.47
C ALA A 51 -3.28 20.40 6.44
N GLY A 52 -2.89 20.26 5.16
CA GLY A 52 -3.74 19.78 4.06
C GLY A 52 -5.11 20.42 4.06
N ARG A 53 -6.15 19.62 4.30
CA ARG A 53 -7.56 20.05 4.34
C ARG A 53 -7.88 21.07 5.43
N ASN A 54 -7.18 21.01 6.56
CA ASN A 54 -7.43 21.84 7.73
C ASN A 54 -6.56 23.11 7.75
N CYS A 55 -5.87 23.42 6.65
CA CYS A 55 -5.04 24.60 6.57
C CYS A 55 -5.86 25.89 6.64
N ASP A 56 -5.58 26.74 7.64
CA ASP A 56 -6.16 28.07 7.81
C ASP A 56 -5.22 29.21 7.36
N ASN A 57 -3.99 28.89 6.93
CA ASN A 57 -2.99 29.86 6.51
C ASN A 57 -3.38 30.56 5.20
N LYS A 58 -3.81 31.82 5.31
CA LYS A 58 -4.21 32.68 4.18
C LYS A 58 -3.11 33.60 3.65
N ARG A 59 -1.85 33.42 4.04
CA ARG A 59 -0.75 34.28 3.57
C ARG A 59 -0.59 34.15 2.03
N PRO A 60 -0.38 35.24 1.28
CA PRO A 60 -0.29 35.18 -0.19
C PRO A 60 0.77 34.21 -0.72
N LEU A 61 1.94 34.16 -0.07
CA LEU A 61 3.01 33.23 -0.46
C LEU A 61 2.61 31.76 -0.24
N HIS A 62 1.91 31.47 0.86
CA HIS A 62 1.38 30.13 1.15
C HIS A 62 0.37 29.71 0.09
N LEU A 63 -0.62 30.57 -0.21
CA LEU A 63 -1.63 30.34 -1.24
C LEU A 63 -1.03 30.16 -2.65
N LYS A 64 0.12 30.78 -2.92
CA LYS A 64 0.82 30.67 -4.21
C LYS A 64 1.73 29.44 -4.30
N LYS A 65 2.34 29.01 -3.20
CA LYS A 65 3.42 27.99 -3.20
C LYS A 65 3.02 26.65 -2.59
N SER A 66 1.91 26.58 -1.87
CA SER A 66 1.50 25.36 -1.17
C SER A 66 0.40 24.62 -1.91
N ILE A 67 0.49 23.29 -1.90
CA ILE A 67 -0.49 22.37 -2.48
C ILE A 67 -1.36 21.85 -1.32
N HIS A 68 -2.64 22.18 -1.31
CA HIS A 68 -3.58 21.64 -0.33
C HIS A 68 -4.21 20.36 -0.87
N ILE A 69 -4.04 19.28 -0.12
CA ILE A 69 -4.56 17.96 -0.45
C ILE A 69 -5.82 17.69 0.38
N ALA A 70 -6.82 17.04 -0.21
CA ALA A 70 -8.06 16.71 0.47
C ALA A 70 -8.23 15.20 0.62
N ARG A 71 -7.73 14.64 1.73
CA ARG A 71 -8.01 13.24 2.07
C ARG A 71 -9.44 13.09 2.60
N TYR A 72 -9.93 11.85 2.65
CA TYR A 72 -11.18 11.55 3.33
C TYR A 72 -11.15 12.00 4.78
N VAL A 73 -12.22 12.64 5.24
CA VAL A 73 -12.37 12.93 6.68
C VAL A 73 -12.53 11.60 7.40
N CYS A 74 -11.75 11.40 8.47
CA CYS A 74 -11.94 10.25 9.33
C CYS A 74 -13.38 10.29 9.91
N PRO A 75 -14.21 9.26 9.70
CA PRO A 75 -15.60 9.28 10.17
C PRO A 75 -15.72 9.32 11.70
N LYS A 76 -14.63 9.03 12.41
CA LYS A 76 -14.56 9.05 13.88
C LYS A 76 -13.77 10.25 14.43
N ASP A 77 -13.06 11.00 13.59
CA ASP A 77 -12.24 12.17 13.91
C ASP A 77 -11.61 12.16 15.33
N GLY A 78 -12.00 13.07 16.23
CA GLY A 78 -11.47 13.15 17.61
C GLY A 78 -11.75 11.93 18.50
N LYS A 79 -12.61 10.99 18.07
CA LYS A 79 -12.86 9.69 18.73
C LYS A 79 -12.19 8.52 17.98
N CYS A 80 -11.31 8.81 17.02
CA CYS A 80 -10.59 7.80 16.27
C CYS A 80 -9.69 6.97 17.20
N LYS A 81 -9.81 5.65 17.13
CA LYS A 81 -8.96 4.71 17.87
C LYS A 81 -7.76 4.20 17.05
N GLN A 82 -7.65 4.60 15.78
CA GLN A 82 -6.62 4.17 14.84
C GLN A 82 -5.49 5.20 14.71
N LEU A 83 -5.27 6.01 15.75
CA LEU A 83 -4.23 7.06 15.75
C LEU A 83 -2.81 6.50 15.77
N THR A 84 -2.62 5.22 16.08
CA THR A 84 -1.31 4.55 16.02
C THR A 84 -1.08 3.81 14.70
N ASP A 85 -2.05 3.82 13.78
CA ASP A 85 -1.89 3.24 12.45
C ASP A 85 -1.39 4.28 11.45
N GLU A 86 -0.13 4.13 11.03
CA GLU A 86 0.52 4.99 10.04
C GLU A 86 -0.25 5.01 8.70
N ASN A 87 -0.81 3.88 8.23
CA ASN A 87 -1.57 3.83 6.97
C ASN A 87 -2.88 4.59 7.06
N HIS A 88 -3.63 4.43 8.16
CA HIS A 88 -4.82 5.21 8.45
C HIS A 88 -4.52 6.70 8.51
N LEU A 89 -3.50 7.09 9.29
CA LEU A 89 -3.09 8.49 9.39
C LEU A 89 -2.56 9.07 8.07
N ASN A 90 -2.05 8.23 7.15
CA ASN A 90 -1.62 8.65 5.82
C ASN A 90 -2.77 8.68 4.79
N SER A 91 -3.93 8.09 5.10
CA SER A 91 -5.10 8.00 4.21
C SER A 91 -6.25 8.92 4.59
N PHE A 92 -6.36 9.31 5.86
CA PHE A 92 -7.48 10.09 6.40
C PHE A 92 -7.03 11.40 7.04
N THR A 93 -7.85 12.44 6.89
CA THR A 93 -7.74 13.71 7.61
C THR A 93 -8.39 13.60 8.98
N HIS A 94 -7.74 14.17 10.00
CA HIS A 94 -8.32 14.43 11.32
C HIS A 94 -8.17 15.92 11.63
N SER A 95 -9.14 16.51 12.34
CA SER A 95 -9.20 17.95 12.63
C SER A 95 -7.96 18.51 13.33
N ASN A 96 -7.35 17.71 14.21
CA ASN A 96 -6.22 18.12 15.06
C ASN A 96 -4.89 17.44 14.70
N ILE A 97 -4.77 16.86 13.51
CA ILE A 97 -3.58 16.14 13.06
C ILE A 97 -3.21 16.66 11.69
N ASP A 98 -1.93 16.99 11.49
CA ASP A 98 -1.41 17.32 10.17
C ASP A 98 -1.63 16.14 9.21
N ASP A 99 -2.17 16.40 8.02
CA ASP A 99 -2.25 15.40 6.96
C ASP A 99 -0.83 14.89 6.62
N VAL A 100 0.17 15.77 6.53
CA VAL A 100 1.57 15.37 6.34
C VAL A 100 2.37 15.61 7.63
N ARG A 101 2.57 14.53 8.40
CA ARG A 101 3.33 14.53 9.66
C ARG A 101 4.85 14.58 9.43
N LEU A 102 5.59 15.11 10.42
CA LEU A 102 7.06 15.20 10.37
C LEU A 102 7.71 13.82 10.40
N PRO A 103 8.80 13.59 9.67
CA PRO A 103 9.62 12.40 9.90
C PRO A 103 10.16 12.41 11.34
N CYS A 104 10.03 11.29 12.05
CA CYS A 104 10.60 11.15 13.39
C CYS A 104 12.14 11.13 13.31
N LYS A 105 12.82 11.97 14.10
CA LYS A 105 14.29 12.00 14.19
C LYS A 105 14.90 10.66 14.61
N TYR A 106 14.20 9.91 15.46
CA TYR A 106 14.66 8.61 15.96
C TYR A 106 14.20 7.45 15.08
N ASP A 107 13.35 7.74 14.10
CA ASP A 107 12.81 6.80 13.13
C ASP A 107 12.36 5.47 13.75
N ASP A 108 13.00 4.38 13.35
CA ASP A 108 12.72 3.02 13.77
C ASP A 108 13.06 2.74 15.25
N ARG A 109 13.90 3.58 15.86
CA ARG A 109 14.32 3.50 17.26
C ARG A 109 13.53 4.41 18.19
N CYS A 110 12.41 4.98 17.73
CA CYS A 110 11.61 5.87 18.55
C CYS A 110 10.87 5.13 19.68
N TYR A 111 11.22 5.44 20.92
CA TYR A 111 10.55 4.89 22.12
C TYR A 111 9.06 5.30 22.21
N TYR A 112 8.70 6.46 21.66
CA TYR A 112 7.36 7.05 21.76
C TYR A 112 6.42 6.64 20.61
N ARG A 113 6.81 5.69 19.75
CA ARG A 113 6.05 5.26 18.56
C ARG A 113 4.64 4.73 18.86
N ARG A 114 4.32 4.36 20.10
CA ARG A 114 2.98 3.92 20.51
C ARG A 114 2.19 4.98 21.28
N GLN A 115 2.77 6.15 21.53
CA GLN A 115 2.11 7.23 22.25
C GLN A 115 1.31 8.10 21.27
N PRO A 116 -0.02 8.22 21.42
CA PRO A 116 -0.88 9.01 20.54
C PRO A 116 -0.34 10.42 20.27
N ASP A 117 0.08 11.14 21.31
CA ASP A 117 0.58 12.52 21.19
C ASP A 117 1.83 12.65 20.33
N HIS A 118 2.65 11.60 20.29
CA HIS A 118 3.87 11.57 19.48
C HIS A 118 3.54 11.19 18.02
N VAL A 119 2.73 10.15 17.80
CA VAL A 119 2.38 9.68 16.44
C VAL A 119 1.46 10.63 15.68
N THR A 120 0.72 11.50 16.36
CA THR A 120 -0.08 12.57 15.72
C THR A 120 0.82 13.66 15.13
N LYS A 121 2.02 13.87 15.67
CA LYS A 121 2.97 14.89 15.18
C LYS A 121 4.05 14.32 14.25
N TYR A 122 4.52 13.12 14.56
CA TYR A 122 5.64 12.47 13.87
C TYR A 122 5.19 11.17 13.20
N ARG A 123 5.55 11.01 11.93
CA ARG A 123 5.49 9.74 11.21
C ARG A 123 6.79 8.96 11.42
N HIS A 124 6.69 7.64 11.39
CA HIS A 124 7.84 6.74 11.53
C HIS A 124 7.97 5.90 10.28
N ALA A 125 9.20 5.62 9.84
CA ALA A 125 9.38 4.53 8.89
C ALA A 125 8.87 3.22 9.49
N VAL A 126 8.40 2.30 8.66
CA VAL A 126 7.95 1.00 9.17
C VAL A 126 9.14 0.24 9.76
N THR A 127 9.08 -0.05 11.05
CA THR A 127 10.00 -1.00 11.69
C THR A 127 9.55 -2.40 11.33
N PHE A 128 10.36 -3.09 10.53
CA PHE A 128 10.19 -4.53 10.37
C PHE A 128 10.85 -5.24 11.54
N GLU A 129 10.20 -5.20 12.71
CA GLU A 129 10.57 -6.05 13.85
C GLU A 129 10.52 -7.55 13.47
N TYR A 130 9.89 -7.89 12.34
CA TYR A 130 9.72 -9.21 11.74
C TYR A 130 10.33 -9.28 10.31
N GLY A 131 11.44 -8.56 10.07
CA GLY A 131 12.19 -8.56 8.81
C GLY A 131 13.17 -9.72 8.65
N GLY A 132 13.13 -10.72 9.53
CA GLY A 132 13.94 -11.93 9.38
C GLY A 132 13.64 -12.59 8.03
N ILE A 133 14.68 -13.08 7.36
CA ILE A 133 14.50 -13.84 6.12
C ILE A 133 14.10 -15.25 6.52
N LEU A 134 12.85 -15.60 6.24
CA LEU A 134 12.40 -16.98 6.25
C LEU A 134 12.77 -17.56 4.88
N ARG A 135 13.60 -18.59 4.89
CA ARG A 135 13.99 -19.24 3.64
C ARG A 135 12.80 -20.05 3.11
N TYR A 136 12.49 -19.86 1.84
CA TYR A 136 11.49 -20.65 1.13
C TYR A 136 12.09 -21.97 0.67
N TYR A 137 11.44 -23.06 1.04
CA TYR A 137 11.80 -24.43 0.69
C TYR A 137 10.77 -25.12 -0.21
N ASN A 138 9.66 -24.44 -0.55
CA ASN A 138 8.62 -24.96 -1.41
C ASN A 138 8.00 -26.25 -0.83
N LEU A 139 7.78 -26.28 0.50
CA LEU A 139 7.30 -27.46 1.22
C LEU A 139 5.87 -27.84 0.81
N ASN A 140 5.09 -26.86 0.33
CA ASN A 140 3.68 -27.03 -0.01
C ASN A 140 3.40 -27.05 -1.52
N LYS A 141 4.41 -27.34 -2.36
CA LYS A 141 4.34 -27.14 -3.82
C LYS A 141 3.21 -27.90 -4.53
N ASP A 142 2.82 -29.05 -3.99
CA ASP A 142 1.85 -29.97 -4.61
C ASP A 142 0.46 -29.90 -3.95
N ILE A 143 0.22 -28.93 -3.06
CA ILE A 143 -1.02 -28.83 -2.28
C ILE A 143 -1.95 -27.77 -2.86
N ASP A 144 -3.19 -28.18 -3.15
CA ASP A 144 -4.28 -27.26 -3.53
C ASP A 144 -5.10 -26.86 -2.30
N PHE A 145 -4.68 -25.78 -1.65
CA PHE A 145 -5.36 -25.28 -0.46
C PHE A 145 -6.80 -24.82 -0.72
N VAL A 146 -7.13 -24.35 -1.93
CA VAL A 146 -8.51 -23.93 -2.26
C VAL A 146 -9.42 -25.14 -2.36
N GLU A 147 -8.93 -26.21 -2.98
CA GLU A 147 -9.66 -27.47 -3.09
C GLU A 147 -9.81 -28.14 -1.72
N ASN A 148 -8.78 -28.10 -0.86
CA ASN A 148 -8.87 -28.56 0.52
C ASN A 148 -9.99 -27.83 1.29
N GLN A 149 -10.03 -26.49 1.22
CA GLN A 149 -11.07 -25.69 1.87
C GLN A 149 -12.47 -26.12 1.42
N LYS A 150 -12.70 -26.27 0.11
CA LYS A 150 -14.00 -26.69 -0.43
C LYS A 150 -14.39 -28.08 0.06
N ASN A 151 -13.46 -29.02 0.03
CA ASN A 151 -13.71 -30.40 0.43
C ASN A 151 -14.02 -30.52 1.93
N ILE A 152 -13.31 -29.76 2.78
CA ILE A 152 -13.62 -29.68 4.21
C ILE A 152 -15.03 -29.13 4.42
N ILE A 153 -15.36 -28.01 3.78
CA ILE A 153 -16.69 -27.37 3.90
C ILE A 153 -17.80 -28.33 3.46
N ALA A 154 -17.64 -28.99 2.30
CA ALA A 154 -18.61 -29.93 1.76
C ALA A 154 -18.80 -31.14 2.68
N ARG A 155 -17.71 -31.79 3.11
CA ARG A 155 -17.77 -32.99 3.98
C ARG A 155 -18.48 -32.72 5.30
N VAL A 156 -18.16 -31.60 5.95
CA VAL A 156 -18.80 -31.23 7.23
C VAL A 156 -20.28 -30.92 7.01
N THR A 157 -20.62 -30.15 5.98
CA THR A 157 -22.01 -29.79 5.67
C THR A 157 -22.85 -31.03 5.36
N ASP A 158 -22.36 -31.91 4.48
CA ASP A 158 -23.03 -33.16 4.13
C ASP A 158 -23.25 -34.06 5.36
N TYR A 159 -22.27 -34.13 6.26
CA TYR A 159 -22.38 -34.92 7.49
C TYR A 159 -23.43 -34.35 8.44
N VAL A 160 -23.44 -33.04 8.66
CA VAL A 160 -24.41 -32.33 9.50
C VAL A 160 -25.83 -32.56 8.98
N GLU A 161 -26.03 -32.45 7.67
CA GLU A 161 -27.32 -32.69 7.01
C GLU A 161 -27.78 -34.15 7.16
N LYS A 162 -26.92 -35.11 6.82
CA LYS A 162 -27.25 -36.55 6.91
C LYS A 162 -27.59 -37.02 8.31
N ASN A 163 -27.00 -36.39 9.33
CA ASN A 163 -27.21 -36.75 10.73
C ASN A 163 -28.26 -35.87 11.43
N ASN A 164 -28.97 -35.01 10.70
CA ASN A 164 -30.02 -34.12 11.24
C ASN A 164 -29.56 -33.26 12.43
N TRP A 165 -28.33 -32.76 12.37
CA TRP A 165 -27.82 -31.85 13.39
C TRP A 165 -28.51 -30.48 13.30
N LYS A 166 -28.61 -29.78 14.43
CA LYS A 166 -29.09 -28.40 14.42
C LYS A 166 -28.13 -27.55 13.56
N PRO A 167 -28.60 -26.86 12.51
CA PRO A 167 -27.73 -26.09 11.62
C PRO A 167 -27.26 -24.78 12.29
N LEU A 168 -26.33 -24.09 11.62
CA LEU A 168 -25.88 -22.76 12.02
C LEU A 168 -27.07 -21.77 12.07
N PRO A 169 -27.28 -21.02 13.17
CA PRO A 169 -28.45 -20.15 13.32
C PRO A 169 -28.64 -19.11 12.20
N SER A 170 -27.53 -18.56 11.68
CA SER A 170 -27.55 -17.55 10.61
C SER A 170 -27.21 -18.12 9.23
N GLY A 171 -27.05 -19.44 9.10
CA GLY A 171 -26.52 -20.08 7.89
C GLY A 171 -25.04 -19.78 7.61
N SER A 172 -24.33 -19.16 8.56
CA SER A 172 -22.92 -18.81 8.43
C SER A 172 -22.18 -18.96 9.76
N VAL A 173 -20.87 -19.17 9.73
CA VAL A 173 -20.03 -19.18 10.93
C VAL A 173 -20.09 -17.81 11.64
N PRO A 174 -20.24 -17.77 12.98
CA PRO A 174 -20.18 -16.54 13.77
C PRO A 174 -18.89 -15.75 13.53
N ARG A 175 -19.01 -14.43 13.35
CA ARG A 175 -17.87 -13.53 13.11
C ARG A 175 -16.83 -13.59 14.22
N GLU A 176 -17.26 -13.76 15.47
CA GLU A 176 -16.36 -13.86 16.61
C GLU A 176 -15.39 -15.05 16.56
N ILE A 177 -15.81 -16.18 15.97
CA ILE A 177 -14.98 -17.38 15.78
C ILE A 177 -13.99 -17.15 14.64
N LEU A 178 -14.45 -16.54 13.54
CA LEU A 178 -13.59 -16.16 12.41
C LEU A 178 -12.51 -15.17 12.86
N ASP A 179 -12.89 -14.13 13.61
CA ASP A 179 -11.96 -13.12 14.11
C ASP A 179 -10.99 -13.71 15.15
N TRP A 180 -11.44 -14.68 15.96
CA TRP A 180 -10.55 -15.43 16.84
C TRP A 180 -9.52 -16.25 16.06
N LEU A 181 -9.93 -17.02 15.04
CA LEU A 181 -9.01 -17.80 14.20
C LEU A 181 -8.00 -16.94 13.43
N ARG A 182 -8.37 -15.71 13.09
CA ARG A 182 -7.46 -14.71 12.49
C ARG A 182 -6.42 -14.19 13.49
N SER A 183 -6.69 -14.27 14.79
CA SER A 183 -5.85 -13.75 15.87
C SER A 183 -4.95 -14.79 16.56
N VAL A 184 -5.35 -16.07 16.60
CA VAL A 184 -4.60 -17.11 17.33
C VAL A 184 -3.16 -17.27 16.82
N GLN A 185 -2.19 -17.32 17.73
CA GLN A 185 -0.78 -17.41 17.39
C GLN A 185 -0.29 -18.86 17.42
N PRO A 186 0.72 -19.23 16.61
CA PRO A 186 1.40 -20.51 16.76
C PRO A 186 2.22 -20.54 18.06
N ILE A 187 2.09 -21.62 18.82
CA ILE A 187 2.75 -21.82 20.11
C ILE A 187 3.55 -23.13 20.09
N HIS A 188 4.85 -22.99 20.27
CA HIS A 188 5.78 -24.11 20.39
C HIS A 188 6.21 -24.31 21.85
N ARG A 189 6.40 -25.56 22.24
CA ARG A 189 6.92 -25.93 23.56
C ARG A 189 8.19 -26.74 23.39
N CYS A 190 9.20 -26.42 24.18
CA CYS A 190 10.46 -27.15 24.15
C CYS A 190 11.07 -27.27 25.55
N ASN A 191 12.00 -28.21 25.70
CA ASN A 191 12.81 -28.31 26.91
C ASN A 191 13.94 -27.27 26.90
N ARG A 192 14.57 -27.08 28.07
CA ARG A 192 15.64 -26.09 28.25
C ARG A 192 16.85 -26.28 27.32
N ILE A 193 17.20 -27.52 26.98
CA ILE A 193 18.37 -27.84 26.14
C ILE A 193 18.09 -27.45 24.69
N ILE A 194 16.88 -27.73 24.21
CA ILE A 194 16.42 -27.28 22.89
C ILE A 194 16.34 -25.75 22.84
N PHE A 195 15.80 -25.10 23.88
CA PHE A 195 15.75 -23.64 23.91
C PHE A 195 17.13 -23.00 23.88
N GLU A 196 18.09 -23.52 24.64
CA GLU A 196 19.48 -23.07 24.58
C GLU A 196 20.09 -23.23 23.19
N SER A 197 19.83 -24.36 22.52
CA SER A 197 20.25 -24.58 21.12
C SER A 197 19.60 -23.56 20.17
N ILE A 198 18.30 -23.27 20.32
CA ILE A 198 17.60 -22.24 19.53
C ILE A 198 18.30 -20.88 19.64
N LEU A 199 18.71 -20.48 20.84
CA LEU A 199 19.41 -19.22 21.08
C LEU A 199 20.78 -19.18 20.41
N LEU A 200 21.55 -20.26 20.54
CA LEU A 200 22.92 -20.34 19.99
C LEU A 200 22.91 -20.41 18.46
N HIS A 201 21.98 -21.17 17.86
CA HIS A 201 21.82 -21.22 16.40
C HIS A 201 21.14 -19.97 15.83
N GLY A 202 20.50 -19.14 16.66
CA GLY A 202 19.73 -17.97 16.26
C GLY A 202 18.44 -18.28 15.51
N HIS A 203 17.96 -19.53 15.57
CA HIS A 203 16.79 -20.00 14.84
C HIS A 203 16.06 -21.12 15.57
N VAL A 204 14.74 -21.16 15.44
CA VAL A 204 13.96 -22.38 15.66
C VAL A 204 14.05 -23.24 14.42
N MET A 205 14.33 -24.53 14.60
CA MET A 205 14.69 -25.45 13.52
C MET A 205 13.71 -26.62 13.49
N SER A 206 13.31 -27.02 12.27
CA SER A 206 12.61 -28.28 12.03
C SER A 206 13.47 -29.48 12.40
N ARG A 207 12.82 -30.64 12.51
CA ARG A 207 13.51 -31.87 12.85
C ARG A 207 14.53 -32.29 11.78
N ASP A 208 14.15 -32.24 10.50
CA ASP A 208 15.06 -32.54 9.38
C ASP A 208 16.27 -31.59 9.38
N TYR A 209 16.07 -30.30 9.68
CA TYR A 209 17.19 -29.36 9.81
C TYR A 209 18.16 -29.76 10.94
N MET A 210 17.63 -30.15 12.10
CA MET A 210 18.44 -30.58 13.24
C MET A 210 19.29 -31.81 12.93
N VAL A 211 18.75 -32.80 12.21
CA VAL A 211 19.49 -34.02 11.82
C VAL A 211 20.70 -33.69 10.94
N ASN A 212 20.58 -32.68 10.09
CA ASN A 212 21.66 -32.28 9.19
C ASN A 212 22.81 -31.54 9.90
N LEU A 213 22.63 -31.10 11.15
CA LEU A 213 23.69 -30.48 11.95
C LEU A 213 24.81 -31.47 12.35
N LYS A 214 24.68 -32.77 12.00
CA LYS A 214 25.79 -33.74 12.10
C LYS A 214 26.89 -33.52 11.06
N HIS A 215 26.65 -32.69 10.04
CA HIS A 215 27.57 -32.44 8.93
C HIS A 215 28.24 -31.06 9.02
N SER A 216 29.58 -31.00 9.04
CA SER A 216 30.37 -29.77 9.19
C SER A 216 30.00 -28.66 8.19
N LYS A 217 29.86 -29.02 6.91
CA LYS A 217 29.44 -28.11 5.84
C LYS A 217 28.05 -27.50 6.09
N PHE A 218 27.14 -28.28 6.65
CA PHE A 218 25.79 -27.80 6.96
C PHE A 218 25.80 -26.86 8.16
N VAL A 219 26.58 -27.17 9.19
CA VAL A 219 26.81 -26.28 10.34
C VAL A 219 27.42 -24.96 9.89
N ALA A 220 28.39 -24.98 8.98
CA ALA A 220 29.00 -23.75 8.45
C ALA A 220 27.97 -22.86 7.74
N ASN A 221 27.08 -23.45 6.94
CA ASN A 221 25.95 -22.72 6.34
C ASN A 221 25.02 -22.12 7.41
N SER A 222 24.77 -22.84 8.52
CA SER A 222 23.98 -22.33 9.63
C SER A 222 24.66 -21.14 10.33
N VAL A 223 25.98 -21.16 10.48
CA VAL A 223 26.77 -20.04 11.05
C VAL A 223 26.67 -18.80 10.15
N LEU A 224 26.83 -18.97 8.84
CA LEU A 224 26.71 -17.87 7.87
C LEU A 224 25.30 -17.26 7.86
N GLN A 225 24.28 -18.05 8.20
CA GLN A 225 22.91 -17.57 8.32
C GLN A 225 22.61 -16.85 9.65
N HIS A 226 23.52 -16.90 10.64
CA HIS A 226 23.30 -16.28 11.93
C HIS A 226 23.19 -14.74 11.83
N GLY A 227 22.24 -14.14 12.55
CA GLY A 227 21.88 -12.73 12.40
C GLY A 227 23.02 -11.73 12.71
N ARG A 228 24.01 -12.10 13.53
CA ARG A 228 25.22 -11.29 13.74
C ARG A 228 26.17 -11.37 12.55
N ILE A 229 26.33 -12.55 11.94
CA ILE A 229 27.26 -12.82 10.84
C ILE A 229 26.74 -12.20 9.55
N ARG A 230 25.44 -12.32 9.26
CA ARG A 230 24.79 -11.72 8.09
C ARG A 230 24.89 -10.19 8.01
N ARG A 231 25.21 -9.52 9.13
CA ARG A 231 25.41 -8.07 9.18
C ARG A 231 26.83 -7.64 8.79
N ILE A 232 27.75 -8.58 8.61
CA ILE A 232 29.12 -8.29 8.18
C ILE A 232 29.09 -7.99 6.68
N GLY A 233 29.16 -6.71 6.33
CA GLY A 233 28.99 -6.24 4.94
C GLY A 233 30.01 -6.84 3.95
N ALA A 234 31.23 -7.11 4.41
CA ALA A 234 32.28 -7.71 3.58
C ALA A 234 31.96 -9.13 3.10
N LEU A 235 31.09 -9.88 3.79
CA LEU A 235 30.65 -11.21 3.37
C LEU A 235 29.71 -11.17 2.16
N ARG A 236 29.32 -10.00 1.65
CA ARG A 236 28.58 -9.89 0.39
C ARG A 236 29.44 -10.16 -0.84
N GLU A 237 30.76 -10.04 -0.68
CA GLU A 237 31.71 -10.37 -1.74
C GLU A 237 31.89 -11.89 -1.79
N LYS A 238 31.55 -12.50 -2.93
CA LYS A 238 31.51 -13.96 -3.10
C LYS A 238 32.81 -14.65 -2.65
N LEU A 239 33.97 -14.10 -3.01
CA LEU A 239 35.26 -14.65 -2.61
C LEU A 239 35.48 -14.60 -1.08
N VAL A 240 35.02 -13.53 -0.41
CA VAL A 240 35.15 -13.38 1.04
C VAL A 240 34.21 -14.35 1.75
N GLU A 241 32.99 -14.51 1.25
CA GLU A 241 32.02 -15.49 1.73
C GLU A 241 32.57 -16.92 1.61
N GLU A 242 33.10 -17.30 0.45
CA GLU A 242 33.72 -18.62 0.21
C GLU A 242 34.86 -18.90 1.19
N ARG A 243 35.73 -17.91 1.42
CA ARG A 243 36.86 -18.05 2.37
C ARG A 243 36.40 -18.10 3.83
N ALA A 244 35.37 -17.33 4.19
CA ALA A 244 34.75 -17.43 5.51
C ALA A 244 34.09 -18.81 5.71
N ASN A 245 33.43 -19.34 4.69
CA ASN A 245 32.83 -20.67 4.74
C ASN A 245 33.88 -21.77 4.96
N GLU A 246 34.98 -21.75 4.19
CA GLU A 246 36.09 -22.69 4.38
C GLU A 246 36.72 -22.59 5.79
N TYR A 247 36.88 -21.38 6.31
CA TYR A 247 37.37 -21.14 7.68
C TYR A 247 36.44 -21.76 8.72
N ILE A 248 35.13 -21.52 8.61
CA ILE A 248 34.13 -22.04 9.53
C ILE A 248 34.08 -23.57 9.46
N ILE A 249 34.11 -24.17 8.27
CA ILE A 249 34.13 -25.64 8.11
C ILE A 249 35.31 -26.23 8.88
N ALA A 250 36.52 -25.68 8.72
CA ALA A 250 37.71 -26.18 9.39
C ALA A 250 37.62 -26.04 10.93
N LEU A 251 37.04 -24.93 11.43
CA LEU A 251 36.79 -24.75 12.87
C LEU A 251 35.79 -25.78 13.43
N VAL A 252 34.71 -26.06 12.68
CA VAL A 252 33.68 -27.02 13.10
C VAL A 252 34.25 -28.44 13.10
N GLU A 253 35.03 -28.82 12.09
CA GLU A 253 35.67 -30.13 12.00
C GLU A 253 36.67 -30.35 13.14
N ASP A 254 37.50 -29.35 13.45
CA ASP A 254 38.44 -29.40 14.59
C ASP A 254 37.71 -29.62 15.93
N ILE A 255 36.56 -28.99 16.16
CA ILE A 255 35.74 -29.26 17.35
C ILE A 255 35.13 -30.66 17.32
N PHE A 256 34.53 -31.05 16.21
CA PHE A 256 33.85 -32.35 16.09
C PHE A 256 34.82 -33.51 16.35
N GLU A 257 36.07 -33.37 15.89
CA GLU A 257 37.15 -34.32 16.19
C GLU A 257 37.57 -34.27 17.66
N LYS A 258 37.88 -33.09 18.21
CA LYS A 258 38.34 -32.91 19.60
C LYS A 258 37.34 -33.40 20.63
N GLU A 259 36.05 -33.23 20.37
CA GLU A 259 34.97 -33.66 21.27
C GLU A 259 34.47 -35.08 20.95
N GLY A 260 35.11 -35.82 20.03
CA GLY A 260 34.82 -37.22 19.73
C GLY A 260 33.44 -37.45 19.08
N PHE A 261 32.88 -36.44 18.43
CA PHE A 261 31.50 -36.46 17.94
C PHE A 261 31.26 -37.52 16.86
N TYR A 262 32.19 -37.68 15.91
CA TYR A 262 32.08 -38.69 14.86
C TYR A 262 32.12 -40.12 15.41
N THR A 263 32.97 -40.38 16.40
CA THR A 263 33.04 -41.67 17.10
C THR A 263 31.71 -42.00 17.78
N HIS A 264 31.12 -41.02 18.47
CA HIS A 264 29.82 -41.18 19.10
C HIS A 264 28.71 -41.47 18.07
N LEU A 265 28.64 -40.74 16.95
CA LEU A 265 27.65 -40.96 15.90
C LEU A 265 27.72 -42.38 15.30
N ALA A 266 28.94 -42.87 15.03
CA ALA A 266 29.15 -44.22 14.51
C ALA A 266 28.68 -45.32 15.49
N THR A 267 28.83 -45.07 16.80
CA THR A 267 28.45 -46.03 17.84
C THR A 267 26.93 -46.09 18.06
N VAL A 268 26.22 -44.97 17.91
CA VAL A 268 24.78 -44.84 18.25
C VAL A 268 23.85 -45.13 17.07
N THR A 269 24.25 -44.79 15.84
CA THR A 269 23.32 -44.81 14.69
C THR A 269 23.33 -46.12 13.90
N GLY A 270 24.35 -46.96 14.04
CA GLY A 270 24.50 -48.17 13.22
C GLY A 270 24.54 -47.90 11.71
N GLU A 271 24.65 -46.64 11.27
CA GLU A 271 24.76 -46.26 9.87
C GLU A 271 26.17 -46.66 9.38
N GLU A 272 26.27 -47.66 8.50
CA GLU A 272 27.46 -47.97 7.67
C GLU A 272 27.84 -46.83 6.70
N GLY A 273 27.36 -45.61 6.96
CA GLY A 273 27.55 -44.40 6.16
C GLY A 273 27.69 -43.15 7.03
N ALA A 274 28.26 -43.27 8.25
CA ALA A 274 28.97 -42.12 8.80
C ALA A 274 29.91 -41.61 7.68
N PRO A 275 29.92 -40.31 7.33
CA PRO A 275 30.94 -39.85 6.42
C PRO A 275 32.25 -40.31 7.04
N ALA A 276 32.97 -41.19 6.35
CA ALA A 276 34.32 -41.54 6.76
C ALA A 276 34.98 -40.19 7.08
N PRO A 277 35.55 -39.97 8.28
CA PRO A 277 36.28 -38.74 8.56
C PRO A 277 37.17 -38.57 7.35
N LEU A 278 36.96 -37.49 6.57
CA LEU A 278 37.44 -37.36 5.19
C LEU A 278 38.75 -38.11 5.10
N THR A 279 38.77 -39.26 4.42
CA THR A 279 40.03 -39.91 4.08
C THR A 279 40.77 -38.89 3.23
N ARG A 280 41.58 -38.05 3.90
CA ARG A 280 42.67 -37.25 3.41
C ARG A 280 42.52 -36.77 1.96
N VAL A 281 41.49 -35.97 1.66
CA VAL A 281 41.45 -35.21 0.39
C VAL A 281 41.97 -33.78 0.57
N TYR A 282 42.18 -33.33 1.81
CA TYR A 282 43.07 -32.19 2.08
C TYR A 282 44.43 -32.75 2.52
N PRO A 283 45.52 -32.50 1.78
CA PRO A 283 46.89 -32.84 2.19
C PRO A 283 47.38 -32.06 3.43
N THR A 284 46.50 -31.31 4.10
CA THR A 284 46.80 -30.18 4.98
C THR A 284 45.94 -30.31 6.24
N SER A 285 46.54 -30.20 7.42
CA SER A 285 45.82 -30.36 8.70
C SER A 285 44.76 -29.25 8.90
N CYS A 286 43.66 -29.52 9.62
CA CYS A 286 42.65 -28.49 9.94
C CYS A 286 43.28 -27.22 10.53
N SER A 287 44.30 -27.38 11.37
CA SER A 287 45.08 -26.28 11.96
C SER A 287 45.74 -25.36 10.92
N GLU A 288 46.31 -25.93 9.86
CA GLU A 288 46.92 -25.16 8.77
C GLU A 288 45.85 -24.42 7.96
N VAL A 289 44.72 -25.06 7.66
CA VAL A 289 43.59 -24.43 6.95
C VAL A 289 43.04 -23.25 7.76
N ILE A 290 42.79 -23.44 9.06
CA ILE A 290 42.35 -22.39 9.99
C ILE A 290 43.33 -21.22 9.91
N LYS A 291 44.63 -21.45 10.10
CA LYS A 291 45.66 -20.40 10.10
C LYS A 291 45.73 -19.65 8.78
N THR A 292 45.72 -20.37 7.65
CA THR A 292 45.78 -19.75 6.31
C THR A 292 44.55 -18.90 6.02
N ARG A 293 43.35 -19.38 6.35
CA ARG A 293 42.09 -18.65 6.09
C ARG A 293 41.89 -17.49 7.04
N GLU A 294 42.24 -17.64 8.31
CA GLU A 294 42.22 -16.56 9.28
C GLU A 294 43.14 -15.40 8.88
N THR A 295 44.34 -15.71 8.39
CA THR A 295 45.30 -14.71 7.88
C THR A 295 44.75 -13.94 6.67
N PHE A 296 43.98 -14.61 5.80
CA PHE A 296 43.33 -13.94 4.68
C PHE A 296 42.20 -13.03 5.17
N LEU A 297 41.32 -13.55 6.03
CA LEU A 297 40.15 -12.82 6.53
C LEU A 297 40.54 -11.62 7.40
N SER A 298 41.60 -11.73 8.21
CA SER A 298 42.07 -10.62 9.07
C SER A 298 42.60 -9.42 8.29
N ARG A 299 42.97 -9.59 7.01
CA ARG A 299 43.36 -8.49 6.12
C ARG A 299 42.16 -7.70 5.57
N ILE A 300 40.96 -8.27 5.64
CA ILE A 300 39.74 -7.74 4.99
C ILE A 300 38.68 -7.37 6.04
N LEU A 301 38.49 -8.22 7.04
CA LEU A 301 37.50 -8.06 8.09
C LEU A 301 38.06 -7.27 9.28
N LYS A 302 37.18 -6.57 9.99
CA LYS A 302 37.49 -6.00 11.30
C LYS A 302 37.67 -7.14 12.31
N GLU A 303 38.55 -6.95 13.28
CA GLU A 303 38.82 -7.93 14.35
C GLU A 303 37.52 -8.40 15.04
N ASN A 304 36.66 -7.47 15.45
CA ASN A 304 35.36 -7.77 16.05
C ASN A 304 34.41 -8.62 15.17
N ASP A 305 34.54 -8.52 13.84
CA ASP A 305 33.73 -9.31 12.91
C ASP A 305 34.32 -10.70 12.69
N LEU A 306 35.66 -10.81 12.63
CA LEU A 306 36.36 -12.10 12.59
C LEU A 306 36.16 -12.89 13.89
N ASP A 307 36.25 -12.23 15.05
CA ASP A 307 35.95 -12.82 16.35
C ASP A 307 34.50 -13.28 16.45
N ALA A 308 33.56 -12.51 15.89
CA ALA A 308 32.17 -12.93 15.83
C ALA A 308 32.03 -14.22 15.00
N ILE A 309 32.66 -14.31 13.83
CA ILE A 309 32.66 -15.54 13.00
C ILE A 309 33.25 -16.71 13.79
N ARG A 310 34.44 -16.53 14.40
CA ARG A 310 35.11 -17.57 15.17
C ARG A 310 34.24 -18.05 16.33
N ASN A 311 33.79 -17.14 17.19
CA ASN A 311 33.02 -17.49 18.38
C ASN A 311 31.69 -18.17 18.03
N ASN A 312 30.96 -17.66 17.02
CA ASN A 312 29.70 -18.27 16.59
C ASN A 312 29.94 -19.66 15.99
N ALA A 313 31.01 -19.87 15.21
CA ALA A 313 31.35 -21.19 14.70
C ALA A 313 31.59 -22.20 15.84
N LEU A 314 32.36 -21.80 16.86
CA LEU A 314 32.66 -22.66 18.00
C LEU A 314 31.39 -22.96 18.84
N GLU A 315 30.58 -21.95 19.13
CA GLU A 315 29.35 -22.08 19.91
C GLU A 315 28.31 -22.95 19.20
N ILE A 316 28.07 -22.72 17.90
CA ILE A 316 27.10 -23.47 17.10
C ILE A 316 27.57 -24.93 16.90
N ALA A 317 28.87 -25.17 16.73
CA ALA A 317 29.41 -26.53 16.67
C ALA A 317 29.13 -27.30 17.97
N ARG A 318 29.45 -26.73 19.12
CA ARG A 318 29.16 -27.34 20.43
C ARG A 318 27.67 -27.53 20.69
N ALA A 319 26.84 -26.56 20.28
CA ALA A 319 25.39 -26.68 20.35
C ALA A 319 24.89 -27.86 19.51
N SER A 320 25.46 -28.06 18.32
CA SER A 320 25.14 -29.17 17.41
C SER A 320 25.50 -30.53 18.01
N ILE A 321 26.66 -30.63 18.68
CA ILE A 321 27.09 -31.83 19.42
C ILE A 321 26.10 -32.12 20.56
N LYS A 322 25.85 -31.13 21.42
CA LYS A 322 24.94 -31.24 22.59
C LYS A 322 23.54 -31.68 22.17
N LEU A 323 23.05 -31.18 21.04
CA LEU A 323 21.76 -31.54 20.47
C LEU A 323 21.68 -33.03 20.11
N HIS A 324 22.72 -33.57 19.46
CA HIS A 324 22.77 -34.97 19.04
C HIS A 324 23.09 -35.95 20.16
N MET A 325 23.83 -35.50 21.19
CA MET A 325 24.08 -36.27 22.40
C MET A 325 22.84 -36.35 23.32
N ASN A 326 21.80 -35.55 23.07
CA ASN A 326 20.55 -35.59 23.82
C ASN A 326 19.47 -36.36 23.04
N PRO A 327 19.08 -37.58 23.45
CA PRO A 327 18.09 -38.40 22.75
C PRO A 327 16.64 -37.85 22.86
N SER A 328 16.41 -36.78 23.62
CA SER A 328 15.08 -36.21 23.82
C SER A 328 14.58 -35.51 22.55
N GLY A 329 13.43 -35.95 22.01
CA GLY A 329 12.80 -35.32 20.85
C GLY A 329 13.33 -35.79 19.48
N ILE A 330 13.95 -36.97 19.42
CA ILE A 330 14.59 -37.50 18.21
C ILE A 330 13.64 -38.40 17.40
N GLY A 331 12.87 -37.77 16.49
CA GLY A 331 12.36 -38.34 15.23
C GLY A 331 11.31 -39.45 15.34
N PHE A 332 10.06 -39.10 15.61
CA PHE A 332 8.96 -40.05 15.44
C PHE A 332 8.88 -40.47 13.96
N SER A 333 8.94 -41.76 13.67
CA SER A 333 9.10 -42.26 12.29
C SER A 333 7.98 -41.80 11.36
N LYS A 334 6.77 -41.61 11.88
CA LYS A 334 5.61 -41.15 11.11
C LYS A 334 5.70 -39.71 10.65
N ASP A 335 6.53 -38.88 11.28
CA ASP A 335 6.71 -37.50 10.83
C ASP A 335 7.42 -37.45 9.47
N LYS A 336 8.28 -38.42 9.16
CA LYS A 336 8.90 -38.55 7.84
C LYS A 336 7.89 -38.96 6.78
N ASP A 337 7.01 -39.92 7.10
CA ASP A 337 5.96 -40.41 6.21
C ASP A 337 4.99 -39.26 5.83
N LEU A 338 4.71 -38.36 6.77
CA LEU A 338 3.82 -37.19 6.61
C LEU A 338 4.56 -35.91 6.17
N GLU A 339 5.88 -35.98 6.02
CA GLU A 339 6.79 -34.85 5.78
C GLU A 339 6.73 -33.70 6.82
N THR A 340 6.13 -33.94 7.98
CA THR A 340 6.00 -32.95 9.06
C THR A 340 7.34 -32.68 9.74
N ASP A 341 8.31 -33.60 9.60
CA ASP A 341 9.68 -33.43 10.10
C ASP A 341 10.46 -32.30 9.39
N LYS A 342 10.02 -31.90 8.19
CA LYS A 342 10.58 -30.77 7.44
C LYS A 342 10.11 -29.39 7.95
N SER A 343 9.16 -29.36 8.87
CA SER A 343 8.55 -28.15 9.40
C SER A 343 8.78 -27.99 10.90
N VAL A 344 8.67 -26.76 11.41
CA VAL A 344 8.66 -26.52 12.87
C VAL A 344 7.25 -26.77 13.40
N PHE A 345 7.11 -27.72 14.32
CA PHE A 345 5.84 -28.05 14.97
C PHE A 345 5.34 -26.94 15.91
N SER A 346 4.04 -26.70 15.91
CA SER A 346 3.37 -25.77 16.82
C SER A 346 1.90 -26.16 17.01
N ILE A 347 1.25 -25.58 18.02
CA ILE A 347 -0.20 -25.59 18.18
C ILE A 347 -0.72 -24.18 17.94
N LEU A 348 -1.83 -24.01 17.21
CA LEU A 348 -2.41 -22.68 17.00
C LEU A 348 -3.33 -22.31 18.16
N GLY A 349 -2.85 -21.45 19.07
CA GLY A 349 -3.50 -21.15 20.34
C GLY A 349 -2.82 -21.87 21.52
N PRO A 350 -3.43 -21.84 22.73
CA PRO A 350 -2.78 -22.36 23.94
C PRO A 350 -2.39 -23.83 23.79
N ASN A 351 -1.09 -24.12 23.99
CA ASN A 351 -0.52 -25.45 23.85
C ASN A 351 -0.47 -26.16 25.22
N LEU A 352 -1.38 -27.12 25.45
CA LEU A 352 -1.47 -27.88 26.70
C LEU A 352 -0.56 -29.12 26.74
N GLY A 353 0.20 -29.38 25.66
CA GLY A 353 1.11 -30.52 25.51
C GLY A 353 2.37 -30.38 26.36
N HIS A 354 2.22 -30.43 27.68
CA HIS A 354 3.31 -30.22 28.63
C HIS A 354 4.48 -31.21 28.43
N TYR A 355 4.22 -32.42 27.95
CA TYR A 355 5.26 -33.39 27.60
C TYR A 355 6.28 -32.90 26.55
N TYR A 356 5.99 -31.85 25.77
CA TYR A 356 6.96 -31.21 24.88
C TYR A 356 7.99 -30.31 25.60
N GLY A 357 7.67 -29.86 26.82
CA GLY A 357 8.56 -29.05 27.66
C GLY A 357 7.88 -27.81 28.24
N ASP A 358 8.61 -27.11 29.10
CA ASP A 358 8.08 -25.98 29.87
C ASP A 358 8.64 -24.62 29.45
N VAL A 359 9.45 -24.55 28.39
CA VAL A 359 9.69 -23.27 27.70
C VAL A 359 8.63 -23.13 26.63
N ILE A 360 7.85 -22.04 26.69
CA ILE A 360 6.76 -21.76 25.75
C ILE A 360 7.18 -20.59 24.87
N ILE A 361 7.25 -20.84 23.56
CA ILE A 361 7.59 -19.87 22.53
C ILE A 361 6.30 -19.51 21.79
N VAL A 362 5.93 -18.24 21.84
CA VAL A 362 4.80 -17.68 21.09
C VAL A 362 5.38 -17.03 19.84
N PHE A 363 4.94 -17.48 18.66
CA PHE A 363 5.35 -16.87 17.40
C PHE A 363 4.43 -15.73 16.99
N LYS A 364 4.97 -14.79 16.21
CA LYS A 364 4.19 -13.75 15.54
C LYS A 364 3.20 -14.41 14.57
N ARG A 365 1.95 -13.91 14.53
CA ARG A 365 0.84 -14.48 13.74
C ARG A 365 1.17 -14.55 12.24
N GLU A 366 1.94 -13.58 11.74
CA GLU A 366 2.29 -13.41 10.32
C GLU A 366 3.04 -14.60 9.73
N ILE A 367 3.70 -15.42 10.55
CA ILE A 367 4.41 -16.61 10.06
C ILE A 367 3.48 -17.62 9.38
N LEU A 368 2.19 -17.64 9.74
CA LEU A 368 1.20 -18.52 9.11
C LEU A 368 0.82 -18.10 7.70
N HIS A 369 1.16 -16.87 7.31
CA HIS A 369 0.99 -16.37 5.95
C HIS A 369 2.20 -16.66 5.06
N HIS A 370 3.22 -17.35 5.59
CA HIS A 370 4.35 -17.82 4.81
C HIS A 370 3.90 -18.98 3.89
N PRO A 371 4.37 -19.03 2.63
CA PRO A 371 4.06 -20.11 1.70
C PRO A 371 4.34 -21.53 2.20
N ASP A 372 5.41 -21.72 2.99
CA ASP A 372 5.76 -23.02 3.60
C ASP A 372 5.00 -23.32 4.90
N ALA A 373 4.20 -22.40 5.44
CA ALA A 373 3.39 -22.68 6.62
C ALA A 373 2.09 -23.39 6.23
N ASN A 374 1.62 -24.33 7.06
CA ASN A 374 0.30 -24.91 6.95
C ASN A 374 -0.21 -25.33 8.34
N PHE A 375 -1.47 -25.72 8.44
CA PHE A 375 -2.06 -26.24 9.67
C PHE A 375 -3.24 -27.15 9.37
N CYS A 376 -3.61 -28.02 10.32
CA CYS A 376 -4.80 -28.86 10.23
C CYS A 376 -5.55 -28.94 11.57
N ILE A 377 -6.85 -29.22 11.49
CA ILE A 377 -7.69 -29.46 12.66
C ILE A 377 -7.41 -30.89 13.13
N GLN A 378 -6.68 -31.04 14.23
CA GLN A 378 -6.05 -32.26 14.79
C GLN A 378 -4.63 -32.53 14.29
N ALA A 379 -3.87 -33.32 15.04
CA ALA A 379 -2.51 -33.71 14.70
C ALA A 379 -2.38 -34.53 13.41
N ALA A 380 -1.32 -34.29 12.63
CA ALA A 380 -1.04 -35.03 11.40
C ALA A 380 -0.88 -36.54 11.65
N THR A 381 -0.26 -36.91 12.77
CA THR A 381 -0.06 -38.31 13.19
C THR A 381 -1.36 -39.08 13.42
N SER A 382 -2.48 -38.37 13.62
CA SER A 382 -3.81 -38.98 13.70
C SER A 382 -4.26 -39.61 12.37
N PHE A 383 -3.82 -39.08 11.22
CA PHE A 383 -4.06 -39.69 9.92
C PHE A 383 -3.24 -40.95 9.75
N ALA A 384 -1.94 -40.90 10.05
CA ALA A 384 -1.06 -42.07 9.93
C ALA A 384 -1.57 -43.26 10.78
N SER A 385 -2.09 -42.99 11.99
CA SER A 385 -2.68 -44.02 12.86
C SER A 385 -4.09 -44.47 12.46
N GLY A 386 -4.80 -43.74 11.60
CA GLY A 386 -6.21 -43.98 11.29
C GLY A 386 -7.19 -43.34 12.29
N SER A 387 -6.69 -42.78 13.40
CA SER A 387 -7.52 -42.16 14.44
C SER A 387 -8.35 -40.98 13.93
N ALA A 388 -7.85 -40.25 12.92
CA ALA A 388 -8.56 -39.12 12.32
C ALA A 388 -9.97 -39.50 11.82
N PHE A 389 -10.14 -40.69 11.25
CA PHE A 389 -11.41 -41.17 10.67
C PHE A 389 -12.44 -41.56 11.75
N THR A 390 -11.95 -41.97 12.92
CA THR A 390 -12.81 -42.27 14.08
C THR A 390 -13.26 -40.97 14.76
N LEU A 391 -12.34 -40.02 14.91
CA LEU A 391 -12.57 -38.76 15.63
C LEU A 391 -13.32 -37.72 14.80
N ARG A 392 -13.20 -37.80 13.47
CA ARG A 392 -13.85 -36.89 12.51
C ARG A 392 -14.62 -37.68 11.46
N PRO A 393 -15.82 -38.19 11.79
CA PRO A 393 -16.57 -39.13 10.96
C PRO A 393 -16.98 -38.58 9.57
N TRP A 394 -16.96 -37.26 9.35
CA TRP A 394 -17.15 -36.66 8.02
C TRP A 394 -16.02 -36.97 7.02
N TRP A 395 -14.90 -37.54 7.48
CA TRP A 395 -13.84 -38.07 6.61
C TRP A 395 -14.15 -39.47 6.08
N GLY A 396 -15.24 -40.10 6.55
CA GLY A 396 -15.65 -41.43 6.14
C GLY A 396 -14.81 -42.53 6.80
N SER A 397 -14.84 -43.72 6.20
CA SER A 397 -14.08 -44.88 6.68
C SER A 397 -12.59 -44.71 6.41
N ASP A 398 -11.77 -45.22 7.33
CA ASP A 398 -10.33 -45.29 7.17
C ASP A 398 -9.95 -46.10 5.91
N PRO A 399 -9.13 -45.55 4.99
CA PRO A 399 -8.74 -46.25 3.76
C PRO A 399 -7.79 -47.43 4.00
N GLY A 400 -7.28 -47.62 5.23
CA GLY A 400 -6.45 -48.75 5.64
C GLY A 400 -4.97 -48.61 5.28
N SER A 401 -4.62 -48.08 4.11
CA SER A 401 -3.23 -47.92 3.67
C SER A 401 -2.59 -46.61 4.18
N LEU A 402 -1.30 -46.66 4.53
CA LEU A 402 -0.56 -45.46 4.97
C LEU A 402 -0.50 -44.39 3.89
N ASP A 403 -0.23 -44.78 2.64
CA ASP A 403 -0.10 -43.84 1.52
C ASP A 403 -1.39 -43.06 1.24
N GLU A 404 -2.56 -43.73 1.27
CA GLU A 404 -3.84 -43.02 1.13
C GLU A 404 -4.15 -42.16 2.36
N ARG A 405 -3.76 -42.58 3.57
CA ARG A 405 -3.88 -41.72 4.78
C ARG A 405 -3.04 -40.46 4.68
N VAL A 406 -1.79 -40.56 4.21
CA VAL A 406 -0.89 -39.41 3.99
C VAL A 406 -1.47 -38.46 2.93
N LYS A 407 -2.00 -39.01 1.83
CA LYS A 407 -2.69 -38.23 0.80
C LYS A 407 -3.92 -37.50 1.35
N LEU A 408 -4.73 -38.15 2.19
CA LEU A 408 -5.87 -37.52 2.85
C LEU A 408 -5.46 -36.45 3.87
N TYR A 409 -4.32 -36.62 4.54
CA TYR A 409 -3.72 -35.57 5.37
C TYR A 409 -3.37 -34.33 4.54
N HIS A 410 -2.70 -34.48 3.39
CA HIS A 410 -2.41 -33.36 2.49
C HIS A 410 -3.67 -32.69 1.92
N GLN A 411 -4.81 -33.40 1.89
CA GLN A 411 -6.12 -32.83 1.54
C GLN A 411 -6.84 -32.13 2.71
N ALA A 412 -6.31 -32.23 3.93
CA ALA A 412 -6.89 -31.67 5.14
C ALA A 412 -6.19 -30.40 5.64
N ILE A 413 -5.00 -30.11 5.14
CA ILE A 413 -4.21 -28.96 5.56
C ILE A 413 -4.69 -27.66 4.90
N LEU A 414 -4.57 -26.58 5.66
CA LEU A 414 -4.95 -25.22 5.31
C LEU A 414 -3.73 -24.30 5.40
N ASN A 415 -3.76 -23.15 4.72
CA ASN A 415 -2.72 -22.13 4.78
C ASN A 415 -3.36 -20.75 4.93
N ALA A 416 -2.88 -19.92 5.86
CA ALA A 416 -3.49 -18.62 6.16
C ALA A 416 -3.28 -17.57 5.06
N SER A 417 -2.35 -17.82 4.13
CA SER A 417 -2.15 -17.00 2.93
C SER A 417 -3.19 -17.23 1.84
N VAL A 418 -4.04 -18.25 1.97
CA VAL A 418 -5.14 -18.53 1.04
C VAL A 418 -6.44 -18.04 1.69
N PRO A 419 -7.05 -16.93 1.22
CA PRO A 419 -8.25 -16.35 1.83
C PRO A 419 -9.35 -17.38 2.07
N GLY A 420 -10.19 -17.23 3.10
CA GLY A 420 -11.27 -18.19 3.38
C GLY A 420 -10.86 -19.43 4.17
N TYR A 421 -9.57 -19.60 4.49
CA TYR A 421 -9.08 -20.65 5.39
C TYR A 421 -9.82 -20.64 6.73
N GLU A 422 -10.16 -19.45 7.24
CA GLU A 422 -10.79 -19.27 8.54
C GLU A 422 -12.19 -19.86 8.59
N TYR A 423 -12.90 -19.88 7.45
CA TYR A 423 -14.24 -20.44 7.36
C TYR A 423 -14.18 -21.96 7.39
N ALA A 424 -13.31 -22.57 6.57
CA ALA A 424 -13.11 -24.02 6.56
C ALA A 424 -12.63 -24.53 7.93
N ALA A 425 -11.63 -23.85 8.52
CA ALA A 425 -11.11 -24.17 9.85
C ALA A 425 -12.18 -24.03 10.94
N ALA A 426 -12.99 -22.95 10.91
CA ALA A 426 -14.05 -22.75 11.90
C ALA A 426 -15.14 -23.81 11.80
N LEU A 427 -15.58 -24.13 10.58
CA LEU A 427 -16.66 -25.11 10.38
C LEU A 427 -16.26 -26.48 10.91
N GLU A 428 -15.04 -26.93 10.60
CA GLU A 428 -14.53 -28.20 11.09
C GLU A 428 -14.29 -28.18 12.61
N LEU A 429 -13.78 -27.07 13.17
CA LEU A 429 -13.60 -26.92 14.61
C LEU A 429 -14.94 -26.89 15.38
N ILE A 430 -15.98 -26.25 14.84
CA ILE A 430 -17.34 -26.27 15.38
C ILE A 430 -17.89 -27.69 15.40
N ALA A 431 -17.81 -28.40 14.28
CA ALA A 431 -18.29 -29.77 14.18
C ALA A 431 -17.55 -30.70 15.15
N PHE A 432 -16.23 -30.55 15.26
CA PHE A 432 -15.41 -31.33 16.19
C PHE A 432 -15.75 -31.01 17.64
N THR A 433 -16.03 -29.73 17.93
CA THR A 433 -16.48 -29.31 19.25
C THR A 433 -17.83 -29.91 19.63
N SER A 434 -18.76 -29.94 18.68
CA SER A 434 -20.06 -30.53 18.86
C SER A 434 -20.00 -32.03 19.16
N LEU A 435 -19.12 -32.78 18.49
CA LEU A 435 -18.91 -34.20 18.75
C LEU A 435 -18.38 -34.45 20.16
N ASP A 436 -17.29 -33.77 20.54
CA ASP A 436 -16.64 -34.01 21.82
C ASP A 436 -17.54 -33.59 23.00
N LEU A 437 -18.37 -32.55 22.81
CA LEU A 437 -19.37 -32.12 23.80
C LEU A 437 -20.70 -32.87 23.69
N LYS A 438 -20.86 -33.77 22.71
CA LYS A 438 -22.07 -34.57 22.47
C LYS A 438 -23.34 -33.73 22.26
N LEU A 439 -23.24 -32.64 21.52
CA LEU A 439 -24.32 -31.66 21.33
C LEU A 439 -25.14 -31.88 20.05
N ASN A 440 -24.59 -32.54 19.03
CA ASN A 440 -25.23 -32.77 17.71
C ASN A 440 -25.83 -31.46 17.10
N SER A 441 -25.07 -30.38 17.23
CA SER A 441 -25.48 -29.02 16.89
C SER A 441 -24.30 -28.22 16.35
N MET A 442 -24.52 -27.46 15.27
CA MET A 442 -23.58 -26.47 14.74
C MET A 442 -23.73 -25.10 15.42
N ASP A 443 -24.75 -24.92 16.26
CA ASP A 443 -24.92 -23.75 17.13
C ASP A 443 -23.94 -23.83 18.30
N ILE A 444 -22.67 -23.57 17.98
CA ILE A 444 -21.53 -23.58 18.91
C ILE A 444 -20.94 -22.17 18.98
N ASP A 445 -20.79 -21.65 20.19
CA ASP A 445 -20.16 -20.37 20.44
C ASP A 445 -18.65 -20.51 20.74
N LEU A 446 -17.97 -19.37 20.84
CA LEU A 446 -16.54 -19.36 21.11
C LEU A 446 -16.18 -19.90 22.51
N ASP A 447 -17.04 -19.68 23.51
CA ASP A 447 -16.81 -20.13 24.89
C ASP A 447 -16.84 -21.66 24.98
N GLN A 448 -17.72 -22.31 24.21
CA GLN A 448 -17.76 -23.76 24.06
C GLN A 448 -16.52 -24.32 23.37
N ILE A 449 -16.00 -23.63 22.34
CA ILE A 449 -14.72 -23.98 21.71
C ILE A 449 -13.59 -23.89 22.73
N HIS A 450 -13.49 -22.80 23.50
CA HIS A 450 -12.47 -22.63 24.54
C HIS A 450 -12.62 -23.69 25.64
N LYS A 451 -13.85 -23.98 26.06
CA LYS A 451 -14.13 -25.03 27.04
C LYS A 451 -13.61 -26.38 26.54
N ARG A 452 -13.90 -26.77 25.30
CA ARG A 452 -13.33 -27.99 24.72
C ARG A 452 -11.81 -27.93 24.71
N TRP A 453 -11.24 -26.85 24.18
CA TRP A 453 -9.81 -26.68 24.00
C TRP A 453 -9.03 -26.92 25.30
N LEU A 454 -9.56 -26.42 26.43
CA LEU A 454 -8.95 -26.57 27.75
C LEU A 454 -9.06 -27.99 28.35
N ASN A 455 -9.89 -28.86 27.77
CA ASN A 455 -10.17 -30.19 28.29
C ASN A 455 -9.67 -31.32 27.37
N VAL A 456 -9.05 -31.01 26.23
CA VAL A 456 -8.52 -32.02 25.28
C VAL A 456 -7.01 -31.95 25.17
N ASP A 457 -6.37 -33.07 24.84
CA ASP A 457 -4.94 -33.10 24.57
C ASP A 457 -4.57 -32.22 23.36
N ALA A 458 -3.32 -31.71 23.34
CA ALA A 458 -2.83 -30.84 22.28
C ALA A 458 -2.98 -31.45 20.87
N HIS A 459 -2.88 -32.77 20.71
CA HIS A 459 -3.07 -33.43 19.43
C HIS A 459 -4.52 -33.36 18.91
N LEU A 460 -5.50 -33.03 19.77
CA LEU A 460 -6.92 -32.89 19.42
C LEU A 460 -7.33 -31.43 19.18
N THR A 461 -6.36 -30.52 19.15
CA THR A 461 -6.54 -29.09 18.86
C THR A 461 -6.12 -28.77 17.42
N VAL A 462 -5.56 -27.60 17.13
CA VAL A 462 -5.11 -27.23 15.79
C VAL A 462 -3.60 -27.34 15.72
N GLU A 463 -3.11 -28.28 14.92
CA GLU A 463 -1.67 -28.50 14.69
C GLU A 463 -1.17 -27.59 13.57
N GLY A 464 -0.09 -26.84 13.82
CA GLY A 464 0.53 -25.94 12.87
C GLY A 464 1.94 -26.40 12.50
N HIS A 465 2.23 -26.42 11.20
CA HIS A 465 3.54 -26.69 10.64
C HIS A 465 4.10 -25.39 10.05
N LEU A 466 5.15 -24.87 10.69
CA LEU A 466 5.77 -23.60 10.35
C LEU A 466 7.02 -23.82 9.48
N PRO A 467 7.56 -22.77 8.82
CA PRO A 467 8.71 -22.90 7.96
C PRO A 467 9.89 -23.60 8.62
N ARG A 468 10.66 -24.35 7.82
CA ARG A 468 11.77 -25.23 8.24
C ARG A 468 12.77 -24.57 9.20
N LEU A 469 13.02 -23.27 9.03
CA LEU A 469 13.99 -22.48 9.78
C LEU A 469 13.42 -21.09 10.08
N ILE A 470 13.25 -20.77 11.36
CA ILE A 470 12.56 -19.56 11.83
C ILE A 470 13.53 -18.68 12.62
N PRO A 471 13.89 -17.48 12.15
CA PRO A 471 14.73 -16.55 12.90
C PRO A 471 14.09 -16.12 14.22
N LEU A 472 14.91 -15.82 15.25
CA LEU A 472 14.41 -15.36 16.55
C LEU A 472 13.53 -14.11 16.47
N SER A 473 13.65 -13.29 15.42
CA SER A 473 12.81 -12.10 15.21
C SER A 473 11.33 -12.40 14.93
N TYR A 474 10.97 -13.66 14.64
CA TYR A 474 9.58 -14.11 14.54
C TYR A 474 9.00 -14.63 15.87
N ILE A 475 9.80 -14.67 16.93
CA ILE A 475 9.30 -14.94 18.28
C ILE A 475 8.67 -13.65 18.79
N ASP A 476 7.38 -13.73 19.12
CA ASP A 476 6.62 -12.64 19.71
C ASP A 476 6.88 -12.56 21.21
N HIS A 477 6.86 -13.70 21.90
CA HIS A 477 7.10 -13.77 23.34
C HIS A 477 7.64 -15.13 23.78
N VAL A 478 8.40 -15.16 24.89
CA VAL A 478 8.84 -16.40 25.55
C VAL A 478 8.36 -16.43 27.00
N TYR A 479 7.66 -17.49 27.41
CA TYR A 479 7.38 -17.77 28.82
C TYR A 479 8.29 -18.89 29.31
N MET A 480 8.91 -18.69 30.47
CA MET A 480 9.76 -19.71 31.08
C MET A 480 9.62 -19.76 32.61
N PRO A 481 9.70 -20.96 33.21
CA PRO A 481 9.80 -21.13 34.65
C PRO A 481 11.07 -20.53 35.24
N LYS A 482 10.97 -20.05 36.48
CA LYS A 482 12.08 -19.40 37.19
C LYS A 482 13.29 -20.33 37.36
N ASN A 483 13.07 -21.58 37.78
CA ASN A 483 14.14 -22.56 37.97
C ASN A 483 14.91 -22.86 36.67
N PHE A 484 14.28 -22.77 35.50
CA PHE A 484 14.96 -22.93 34.22
C PHE A 484 15.82 -21.70 33.89
N TYR A 485 15.26 -20.50 34.02
CA TYR A 485 15.99 -19.25 33.79
C TYR A 485 17.23 -19.15 34.69
N ASP A 486 17.06 -19.46 35.98
CA ASP A 486 18.14 -19.41 36.97
C ASP A 486 19.22 -20.47 36.71
N SER A 487 18.89 -21.56 36.00
CA SER A 487 19.85 -22.61 35.64
C SER A 487 20.70 -22.30 34.40
N PHE A 488 20.35 -21.28 33.62
CA PHE A 488 21.12 -20.87 32.46
C PHE A 488 22.42 -20.14 32.85
N SER A 489 23.46 -20.30 32.03
CA SER A 489 24.69 -19.54 32.18
C SER A 489 24.47 -18.03 31.97
N ASP A 490 25.38 -17.20 32.47
CA ASP A 490 25.31 -15.75 32.26
C ASP A 490 25.29 -15.36 30.78
N ALA A 491 26.02 -16.10 29.94
CA ALA A 491 26.02 -15.91 28.50
C ALA A 491 24.64 -16.15 27.88
N VAL A 492 23.97 -17.24 28.26
CA VAL A 492 22.61 -17.56 27.76
C VAL A 492 21.59 -16.56 28.27
N ARG A 493 21.65 -16.17 29.55
CA ARG A 493 20.77 -15.12 30.11
C ARG A 493 20.96 -13.81 29.37
N LYS A 494 22.20 -13.40 29.13
CA LYS A 494 22.53 -12.21 28.31
C LYS A 494 21.94 -12.32 26.91
N ALA A 495 22.08 -13.47 26.24
CA ALA A 495 21.51 -13.69 24.91
C ALA A 495 19.97 -13.58 24.90
N ILE A 496 19.28 -14.08 25.94
CA ILE A 496 17.82 -13.91 26.10
C ILE A 496 17.46 -12.42 26.16
N HIS A 497 18.15 -11.64 27.01
CA HIS A 497 17.93 -10.19 27.13
C HIS A 497 18.23 -9.44 25.83
N GLU A 498 19.30 -9.79 25.13
CA GLU A 498 19.70 -9.13 23.87
C GLU A 498 18.72 -9.40 22.73
N ASN A 499 18.22 -10.64 22.61
CA ASN A 499 17.34 -11.03 21.51
C ASN A 499 15.88 -10.64 21.75
N PHE A 500 15.37 -10.81 22.99
CA PHE A 500 13.95 -10.60 23.27
C PHE A 500 13.64 -9.29 23.99
N LYS A 501 14.62 -8.65 24.64
CA LYS A 501 14.44 -7.40 25.39
C LYS A 501 13.34 -7.50 26.44
N HIS A 502 12.12 -7.05 26.13
CA HIS A 502 10.95 -7.10 27.02
C HIS A 502 9.95 -8.20 26.64
N ASN A 503 10.23 -8.96 25.57
CA ASN A 503 9.35 -9.99 25.01
C ASN A 503 9.64 -11.38 25.62
N PHE A 504 9.88 -11.42 26.93
CA PHE A 504 9.93 -12.67 27.67
C PHE A 504 9.44 -12.47 29.11
N THR A 505 8.89 -13.52 29.71
CA THR A 505 8.39 -13.51 31.08
C THR A 505 8.91 -14.71 31.83
N ILE A 506 9.59 -14.42 32.94
CA ILE A 506 9.97 -15.42 33.93
C ILE A 506 8.80 -15.55 34.90
N VAL A 507 8.23 -16.75 34.98
CA VAL A 507 7.06 -17.01 35.84
C VAL A 507 7.52 -17.71 37.11
N SER A 508 7.01 -17.28 38.26
CA SER A 508 7.35 -17.79 39.60
C SER A 508 6.72 -19.15 39.90
N PHE A 509 6.94 -20.12 39.01
CA PHE A 509 6.63 -21.53 39.13
C PHE A 509 7.86 -22.35 38.72
N ASP A 510 7.84 -23.64 39.04
CA ASP A 510 8.92 -24.57 38.69
C ASP A 510 8.51 -25.44 37.49
N GLY A 511 9.39 -25.45 36.47
CA GLY A 511 9.33 -26.39 35.36
C GLY A 511 9.91 -27.75 35.74
N ASP A 512 9.59 -28.77 34.96
CA ASP A 512 10.11 -30.12 35.14
C ASP A 512 11.28 -30.38 34.17
N PRO A 513 12.53 -30.54 34.66
CA PRO A 513 13.67 -30.81 33.80
C PRO A 513 13.56 -32.17 33.09
N ASN A 514 12.74 -33.08 33.62
CA ASN A 514 12.50 -34.40 33.05
C ASN A 514 11.19 -34.38 32.24
N GLN A 515 11.27 -34.66 30.94
CA GLN A 515 10.05 -34.78 30.12
C GLN A 515 9.29 -36.05 30.53
N PRO A 516 8.02 -35.95 30.97
CA PRO A 516 7.24 -37.12 31.32
C PRO A 516 6.97 -37.95 30.06
N ARG A 517 7.30 -39.24 30.11
CA ARG A 517 7.00 -40.24 29.06
C ARG A 517 5.61 -40.88 29.21
N GLY A 518 4.78 -40.34 30.09
CA GLY A 518 3.46 -40.86 30.47
C GLY A 518 2.32 -40.34 29.59
N PRO A 519 1.06 -40.73 29.86
CA PRO A 519 -0.06 -40.50 28.95
C PRO A 519 -0.24 -39.01 28.63
N HIS A 520 -0.52 -38.72 27.35
CA HIS A 520 -0.75 -37.38 26.83
C HIS A 520 -2.07 -36.83 27.40
N THR A 521 -1.96 -36.01 28.45
CA THR A 521 -3.10 -35.33 29.09
C THR A 521 -2.93 -33.81 29.02
N PRO A 522 -4.05 -33.04 28.97
CA PRO A 522 -3.99 -31.58 28.94
C PRO A 522 -3.44 -30.98 30.24
N VAL A 523 -3.63 -31.67 31.37
CA VAL A 523 -3.24 -31.15 32.70
C VAL A 523 -1.94 -31.81 33.18
N PRO A 524 -0.93 -31.03 33.59
CA PRO A 524 0.28 -31.56 34.21
C PRO A 524 -0.01 -32.21 35.58
N LYS A 525 0.71 -33.30 35.91
CA LYS A 525 0.59 -33.95 37.22
C LYS A 525 1.07 -33.08 38.39
N SER A 526 2.09 -32.24 38.16
CA SER A 526 2.65 -31.35 39.18
C SER A 526 1.79 -30.08 39.31
N LYS A 527 1.39 -29.73 40.53
CA LYS A 527 0.61 -28.50 40.82
C LYS A 527 1.36 -27.23 40.41
N SER A 528 2.67 -27.17 40.62
CA SER A 528 3.49 -26.01 40.23
C SER A 528 3.49 -25.84 38.70
N ARG A 529 3.63 -26.96 37.99
CA ARG A 529 3.64 -27.01 36.53
C ARG A 529 2.26 -26.71 35.92
N ALA A 530 1.18 -27.19 36.55
CA ALA A 530 -0.17 -26.81 36.20
C ALA A 530 -0.39 -25.30 36.39
N GLY A 531 0.06 -24.73 37.52
CA GLY A 531 0.02 -23.29 37.77
C GLY A 531 0.77 -22.46 36.72
N PHE A 532 1.94 -22.93 36.27
CA PHE A 532 2.66 -22.31 35.15
C PHE A 532 1.83 -22.33 33.85
N GLN A 533 1.28 -23.49 33.48
CA GLN A 533 0.47 -23.62 32.28
C GLN A 533 -0.77 -22.72 32.34
N ASP A 534 -1.50 -22.73 33.46
CA ASP A 534 -2.71 -21.93 33.65
C ASP A 534 -2.42 -20.44 33.57
N PHE A 535 -1.30 -19.98 34.14
CA PHE A 535 -0.84 -18.60 34.01
C PHE A 535 -0.66 -18.21 32.54
N VAL A 536 0.08 -19.02 31.76
CA VAL A 536 0.35 -18.71 30.36
C VAL A 536 -0.93 -18.75 29.53
N VAL A 537 -1.79 -19.75 29.73
CA VAL A 537 -3.10 -19.85 29.07
C VAL A 537 -3.94 -18.60 29.31
N LYS A 538 -3.99 -18.11 30.56
CA LYS A 538 -4.73 -16.91 30.93
C LYS A 538 -4.20 -15.66 30.23
N GLU A 539 -2.88 -15.48 30.18
CA GLU A 539 -2.25 -14.34 29.48
C GLU A 539 -2.53 -14.39 27.97
N LEU A 540 -2.46 -15.56 27.34
CA LEU A 540 -2.78 -15.73 25.92
C LEU A 540 -4.23 -15.37 25.61
N PHE A 541 -5.20 -15.87 26.39
CA PHE A 541 -6.61 -15.53 26.16
C PHE A 541 -6.91 -14.06 26.42
N LYS A 542 -6.24 -13.43 27.38
CA LYS A 542 -6.31 -11.98 27.60
C LYS A 542 -5.78 -11.24 26.37
N GLN A 543 -4.61 -11.63 25.85
CA GLN A 543 -4.02 -11.05 24.64
C GLN A 543 -4.96 -11.19 23.44
N TYR A 544 -5.52 -12.37 23.18
CA TYR A 544 -6.47 -12.57 22.07
C TYR A 544 -7.74 -11.73 22.24
N SER A 545 -8.24 -11.60 23.47
CA SER A 545 -9.39 -10.74 23.75
C SER A 545 -9.10 -9.26 23.51
N GLU A 546 -7.90 -8.79 23.87
CA GLU A 546 -7.43 -7.43 23.58
C GLU A 546 -7.26 -7.20 22.08
N GLN A 547 -6.63 -8.14 21.35
CA GLN A 547 -6.47 -8.06 19.90
C GLN A 547 -7.81 -8.08 19.16
N ARG A 548 -8.82 -8.82 19.64
CA ARG A 548 -10.18 -8.77 19.07
C ARG A 548 -10.88 -7.45 19.35
N LYS A 549 -10.67 -6.87 20.54
CA LYS A 549 -11.25 -5.58 20.93
C LYS A 549 -10.61 -4.41 20.18
N TYR A 550 -9.33 -4.54 19.85
CA TYR A 550 -8.52 -3.57 19.14
C TYR A 550 -7.78 -4.23 17.97
N PRO A 551 -8.51 -4.70 16.94
CA PRO A 551 -7.89 -5.37 15.82
C PRO A 551 -6.94 -4.42 15.10
N PRO A 552 -5.84 -4.94 14.52
CA PRO A 552 -5.03 -4.12 13.62
C PRO A 552 -5.95 -3.55 12.53
N SER A 553 -5.75 -2.28 12.21
CA SER A 553 -6.53 -1.56 11.20
C SER A 553 -6.53 -2.26 9.84
N ARG A 554 -5.45 -2.98 9.52
CA ARG A 554 -5.34 -3.89 8.38
C ARG A 554 -4.71 -5.20 8.85
N PRO A 555 -5.51 -6.27 9.08
CA PRO A 555 -4.96 -7.58 9.35
C PRO A 555 -4.17 -8.07 8.14
N VAL A 556 -3.19 -8.95 8.38
CA VAL A 556 -2.47 -9.59 7.28
C VAL A 556 -3.44 -10.45 6.48
N GLN A 557 -3.41 -10.28 5.16
CA GLN A 557 -4.20 -11.01 4.19
C GLN A 557 -3.26 -11.61 3.14
N GLY A 558 -3.55 -12.77 2.56
CA GLY A 558 -2.69 -13.29 1.50
C GLY A 558 -1.28 -13.66 1.97
N THR A 559 -0.33 -13.70 1.05
CA THR A 559 1.05 -14.12 1.33
C THR A 559 1.86 -13.04 2.04
N ALA A 560 2.61 -13.46 3.07
CA ALA A 560 3.63 -12.68 3.74
C ALA A 560 4.97 -13.45 3.75
N ILE A 561 6.00 -12.89 3.14
CA ILE A 561 7.32 -13.50 3.04
C ILE A 561 8.41 -12.43 2.97
N THR A 562 9.58 -12.69 3.55
CA THR A 562 10.76 -11.84 3.32
C THR A 562 11.73 -12.62 2.47
N ILE A 563 11.90 -12.22 1.21
CA ILE A 563 12.75 -12.91 0.25
C ILE A 563 14.20 -12.41 0.36
N ALA A 564 15.16 -13.33 0.19
CA ALA A 564 16.57 -13.01 0.21
C ALA A 564 17.00 -12.23 -1.04
N SER A 565 18.06 -11.42 -0.90
CA SER A 565 18.77 -10.86 -2.04
C SER A 565 19.26 -11.99 -2.93
N SER A 566 19.02 -11.89 -4.23
CA SER A 566 19.42 -12.92 -5.20
C SER A 566 19.79 -12.37 -6.57
N ASP A 567 19.76 -11.05 -6.76
CA ASP A 567 19.94 -10.42 -8.08
C ASP A 567 19.03 -11.04 -9.16
N PHE A 568 17.81 -11.39 -8.76
CA PHE A 568 16.79 -12.05 -9.59
C PHE A 568 17.18 -13.43 -10.12
N THR A 569 18.08 -14.15 -9.42
CA THR A 569 18.41 -15.55 -9.75
C THR A 569 17.43 -16.53 -9.12
N ASN A 570 16.89 -16.22 -7.94
CA ASN A 570 15.94 -17.09 -7.24
C ASN A 570 14.50 -16.62 -7.44
N HIS A 571 13.60 -17.52 -7.82
CA HIS A 571 12.17 -17.26 -8.03
C HIS A 571 11.29 -18.15 -7.15
N TYR A 572 10.51 -17.53 -6.27
CA TYR A 572 9.68 -18.23 -5.30
C TYR A 572 8.23 -18.26 -5.75
N MET A 573 7.69 -19.46 -5.97
CA MET A 573 6.29 -19.65 -6.37
C MET A 573 5.35 -19.38 -5.19
N LEU A 574 4.21 -18.75 -5.43
CA LEU A 574 3.17 -18.57 -4.42
C LEU A 574 2.25 -19.81 -4.35
N PRO A 575 1.69 -20.12 -3.17
CA PRO A 575 0.82 -21.29 -3.01
C PRO A 575 -0.54 -21.13 -3.70
N LEU A 576 -0.96 -19.90 -4.00
CA LEU A 576 -2.23 -19.60 -4.66
C LEU A 576 -2.00 -19.18 -6.12
N THR A 577 -2.51 -19.99 -7.05
CA THR A 577 -2.54 -19.64 -8.49
C THR A 577 -3.72 -18.74 -8.83
N ILE A 578 -3.67 -18.07 -9.99
CA ILE A 578 -4.78 -17.20 -10.43
C ILE A 578 -6.05 -18.02 -10.69
N LYS A 579 -5.94 -19.23 -11.24
CA LYS A 579 -7.10 -20.11 -11.45
C LYS A 579 -7.73 -20.55 -10.13
N GLN A 580 -6.93 -20.95 -9.14
CA GLN A 580 -7.43 -21.29 -7.81
C GLN A 580 -8.12 -20.10 -7.15
N ALA A 581 -7.52 -18.90 -7.23
CA ALA A 581 -8.13 -17.69 -6.70
C ALA A 581 -9.48 -17.39 -7.38
N TYR A 582 -9.59 -17.58 -8.69
CA TYR A 582 -10.84 -17.38 -9.43
C TYR A 582 -11.91 -18.39 -9.01
N GLN A 583 -11.54 -19.66 -8.87
CA GLN A 583 -12.42 -20.72 -8.40
C GLN A 583 -12.94 -20.43 -6.98
N GLN A 584 -12.07 -19.92 -6.11
CA GLN A 584 -12.44 -19.49 -4.77
C GLN A 584 -13.40 -18.30 -4.78
N TYR A 585 -13.11 -17.28 -5.60
CA TYR A 585 -14.00 -16.14 -5.77
C TYR A 585 -15.39 -16.59 -6.23
N CYS A 586 -15.49 -17.50 -7.21
CA CYS A 586 -16.77 -18.02 -7.70
C CYS A 586 -17.52 -18.86 -6.66
N PHE A 587 -16.79 -19.51 -5.75
CA PHE A 587 -17.39 -20.25 -4.65
C PHE A 587 -17.97 -19.31 -3.58
N GLN A 588 -17.27 -18.22 -3.29
CA GLN A 588 -17.67 -17.25 -2.26
C GLN A 588 -18.73 -16.24 -2.73
N ASN A 589 -18.81 -15.98 -4.03
CA ASN A 589 -19.69 -14.97 -4.61
C ASN A 589 -20.77 -15.60 -5.48
N LYS A 590 -22.02 -15.15 -5.31
CA LYS A 590 -23.16 -15.62 -6.11
C LYS A 590 -23.17 -15.09 -7.55
N HIS A 591 -22.26 -14.17 -7.88
CA HIS A 591 -22.13 -13.57 -9.20
C HIS A 591 -20.72 -13.78 -9.76
N ARG A 592 -20.62 -13.77 -11.09
CA ARG A 592 -19.34 -13.70 -11.78
C ARG A 592 -18.76 -12.28 -11.63
N PRO A 593 -17.43 -12.14 -11.64
CA PRO A 593 -16.83 -10.81 -11.58
C PRO A 593 -17.22 -10.00 -12.82
N ARG A 594 -17.33 -8.68 -12.66
CA ARG A 594 -17.66 -7.78 -13.78
C ARG A 594 -16.43 -7.65 -14.69
N GLY A 595 -16.47 -8.32 -15.84
CA GLY A 595 -15.39 -8.31 -16.83
C GLY A 595 -14.33 -9.40 -16.59
N ASN A 596 -13.32 -9.44 -17.47
CA ASN A 596 -12.22 -10.41 -17.40
C ASN A 596 -10.98 -9.77 -16.74
N MET A 597 -11.20 -9.18 -15.56
CA MET A 597 -10.19 -8.44 -14.80
C MET A 597 -9.58 -9.31 -13.71
N THR A 598 -8.27 -9.22 -13.56
CA THR A 598 -7.53 -9.72 -12.40
C THR A 598 -6.76 -8.56 -11.78
N TYR A 599 -6.81 -8.44 -10.46
CA TYR A 599 -6.06 -7.46 -9.68
C TYR A 599 -5.11 -8.21 -8.73
N ILE A 600 -3.83 -7.86 -8.77
CA ILE A 600 -2.85 -8.37 -7.81
C ILE A 600 -2.35 -7.19 -6.99
N TYR A 601 -2.60 -7.24 -5.69
CA TYR A 601 -2.11 -6.24 -4.74
C TYR A 601 -0.99 -6.83 -3.92
N TRP A 602 0.01 -6.03 -3.58
CA TRP A 602 1.05 -6.42 -2.64
C TRP A 602 1.68 -5.19 -2.01
N GLN A 603 2.36 -5.39 -0.88
CA GLN A 603 3.08 -4.36 -0.18
C GLN A 603 4.55 -4.73 -0.06
N VAL A 604 5.43 -3.78 -0.33
CA VAL A 604 6.86 -3.92 -0.09
C VAL A 604 7.45 -2.68 0.54
N VAL A 605 8.57 -2.86 1.22
CA VAL A 605 9.50 -1.79 1.56
C VAL A 605 10.87 -2.17 1.01
N ASN A 606 11.74 -1.17 0.82
CA ASN A 606 13.19 -1.33 0.69
C ASN A 606 13.67 -2.43 -0.28
N GLY A 607 14.23 -2.01 -1.41
CA GLY A 607 14.84 -2.92 -2.39
C GLY A 607 13.98 -3.09 -3.63
N ASP A 608 14.59 -3.65 -4.66
CA ASP A 608 13.94 -3.93 -5.93
C ASP A 608 13.36 -5.35 -5.96
N MET A 609 12.17 -5.45 -6.54
CA MET A 609 11.37 -6.67 -6.56
C MET A 609 10.88 -6.96 -7.98
N MET A 610 10.76 -8.24 -8.29
CA MET A 610 10.08 -8.73 -9.47
C MET A 610 8.88 -9.61 -9.09
N LEU A 611 7.73 -9.31 -9.69
CA LEU A 611 6.55 -10.17 -9.70
C LEU A 611 6.39 -10.73 -11.12
N THR A 612 6.38 -12.05 -11.24
CA THR A 612 6.33 -12.73 -12.55
C THR A 612 5.10 -13.62 -12.62
N LEU A 613 4.30 -13.46 -13.68
CA LEU A 613 3.19 -14.36 -13.97
C LEU A 613 3.56 -15.28 -15.13
N CYS A 614 3.35 -16.58 -14.97
CA CYS A 614 3.79 -17.59 -15.94
C CYS A 614 2.67 -18.56 -16.31
N ASN A 615 2.75 -19.15 -17.50
CA ASN A 615 1.89 -20.25 -17.94
C ASN A 615 2.21 -21.58 -17.26
N GLU A 616 3.46 -21.79 -16.87
CA GLU A 616 3.95 -22.95 -16.11
C GLU A 616 4.88 -22.49 -14.95
N PRO A 617 5.10 -23.31 -13.91
CA PRO A 617 6.03 -22.98 -12.84
C PRO A 617 7.46 -22.78 -13.39
N ILE A 618 8.15 -21.75 -12.90
CA ILE A 618 9.56 -21.51 -13.27
C ILE A 618 10.44 -22.62 -12.67
N ASP A 619 11.11 -23.36 -13.54
CA ASP A 619 12.23 -24.23 -13.21
C ASP A 619 13.53 -23.41 -13.31
N GLN A 620 14.24 -23.28 -12.20
CA GLN A 620 15.47 -22.48 -12.13
C GLN A 620 16.69 -23.23 -12.71
N ASP A 621 16.62 -24.55 -12.78
CA ASP A 621 17.74 -25.42 -13.18
C ASP A 621 17.63 -25.83 -14.65
N ASN A 622 16.42 -25.87 -15.20
CA ASN A 622 16.17 -26.32 -16.56
C ASN A 622 15.69 -25.21 -17.50
N ARG A 623 16.08 -25.31 -18.78
CA ARG A 623 15.56 -24.40 -19.81
C ARG A 623 14.11 -24.78 -20.15
N GLN A 624 13.21 -23.80 -20.06
CA GLN A 624 11.83 -23.92 -20.48
C GLN A 624 11.58 -23.04 -21.72
N PRO A 625 11.63 -23.60 -22.95
CA PRO A 625 11.47 -22.81 -24.18
C PRO A 625 10.05 -22.26 -24.39
N ASP A 626 9.05 -22.95 -23.83
CA ASP A 626 7.63 -22.60 -23.92
C ASP A 626 7.15 -21.73 -22.75
N LEU A 627 8.04 -21.42 -21.80
CA LEU A 627 7.75 -20.53 -20.69
C LEU A 627 7.45 -19.12 -21.22
N ARG A 628 6.21 -18.69 -21.01
CA ARG A 628 5.71 -17.35 -21.29
C ARG A 628 5.52 -16.62 -19.99
N CYS A 629 6.13 -15.44 -19.87
CA CYS A 629 6.12 -14.65 -18.65
C CYS A 629 5.55 -13.26 -18.91
N LEU A 630 4.74 -12.76 -17.98
CA LEU A 630 4.61 -11.33 -17.72
C LEU A 630 5.56 -10.99 -16.58
N THR A 631 6.53 -10.12 -16.84
CA THR A 631 7.47 -9.63 -15.83
C THR A 631 7.08 -8.21 -15.41
N CYS A 632 6.78 -8.04 -14.12
CA CYS A 632 6.54 -6.76 -13.48
C CYS A 632 7.70 -6.46 -12.53
N TYR A 633 8.57 -5.53 -12.90
CA TYR A 633 9.69 -5.08 -12.08
C TYR A 633 9.39 -3.74 -11.42
N VAL A 634 9.58 -3.71 -10.11
CA VAL A 634 9.47 -2.50 -9.29
C VAL A 634 10.87 -2.16 -8.79
N ALA A 635 11.35 -0.98 -9.18
CA ALA A 635 12.68 -0.51 -8.82
C ALA A 635 12.83 -0.31 -7.31
N GLY A 636 14.07 -0.37 -6.84
CA GLY A 636 14.39 -0.08 -5.45
C GLY A 636 14.19 1.39 -5.12
N LYS A 637 14.07 1.67 -3.82
CA LYS A 637 13.92 3.01 -3.27
C LYS A 637 14.93 4.01 -3.86
N PRO A 638 14.50 5.18 -4.36
CA PRO A 638 15.40 6.21 -4.85
C PRO A 638 16.26 6.80 -3.71
N LYS A 639 17.46 7.28 -4.05
CA LYS A 639 18.33 7.96 -3.08
C LYS A 639 17.75 9.34 -2.75
N ALA A 640 17.17 9.49 -1.56
CA ALA A 640 16.40 10.67 -1.12
C ALA A 640 17.17 12.01 -1.02
N ASN A 641 18.43 12.09 -1.47
CA ASN A 641 19.30 13.27 -1.27
C ASN A 641 19.96 13.80 -2.55
N ILE A 642 19.58 13.33 -3.74
CA ILE A 642 20.23 13.77 -4.98
C ILE A 642 19.28 14.72 -5.69
N LEU A 643 19.66 16.00 -5.76
CA LEU A 643 19.17 16.93 -6.77
C LEU A 643 20.17 16.90 -7.95
N PRO A 644 19.74 16.66 -9.20
CA PRO A 644 18.36 16.38 -9.62
C PRO A 644 17.86 14.98 -9.20
N TYR A 645 16.54 14.83 -9.04
CA TYR A 645 15.89 13.56 -8.73
C TYR A 645 16.28 12.49 -9.75
N HIS A 646 16.66 11.30 -9.26
CA HIS A 646 16.95 10.15 -10.10
C HIS A 646 16.47 8.86 -9.43
N GLU A 647 15.71 8.07 -10.17
CA GLU A 647 15.33 6.69 -9.81
C GLU A 647 15.63 5.73 -10.97
N ASN A 648 15.71 4.44 -10.66
CA ASN A 648 15.80 3.40 -11.69
C ASN A 648 14.43 3.13 -12.30
N TYR A 649 14.40 2.64 -13.53
CA TYR A 649 13.15 2.29 -14.22
C TYR A 649 12.39 1.17 -13.49
N SER A 650 11.13 1.42 -13.14
CA SER A 650 10.15 0.35 -12.95
C SER A 650 9.51 0.01 -14.31
N TYR A 651 9.20 -1.26 -14.59
CA TYR A 651 8.77 -1.65 -15.93
C TYR A 651 7.87 -2.89 -16.00
N LEU A 652 7.17 -3.00 -17.14
CA LEU A 652 6.44 -4.18 -17.60
C LEU A 652 7.13 -4.78 -18.85
N ASN A 653 7.16 -6.10 -18.94
CA ASN A 653 7.72 -6.81 -20.11
C ASN A 653 7.17 -8.23 -20.27
N ASN A 654 7.37 -8.87 -21.43
CA ASN A 654 6.98 -10.26 -21.71
C ASN A 654 8.16 -11.24 -21.84
N HIS A 655 9.36 -10.82 -21.42
CA HIS A 655 10.55 -11.67 -21.42
C HIS A 655 10.66 -12.52 -20.15
N GLN A 656 11.43 -13.61 -20.24
CA GLN A 656 11.83 -14.42 -19.09
C GLN A 656 12.55 -13.54 -18.04
N PRO A 657 12.32 -13.80 -16.74
CA PRO A 657 12.80 -12.93 -15.67
C PRO A 657 14.34 -12.86 -15.60
N PHE A 658 15.03 -13.94 -15.96
CA PHE A 658 16.50 -14.01 -16.00
C PHE A 658 17.15 -13.02 -16.99
N LYS A 659 16.38 -12.39 -17.88
CA LYS A 659 16.87 -11.33 -18.78
C LYS A 659 16.90 -9.95 -18.15
N HIS A 660 16.57 -9.80 -16.86
CA HIS A 660 16.49 -8.51 -16.16
C HIS A 660 17.69 -7.60 -16.43
N LEU A 661 18.92 -8.09 -16.22
CA LEU A 661 20.14 -7.30 -16.41
C LEU A 661 20.31 -6.83 -17.86
N VAL A 662 20.09 -7.73 -18.82
CA VAL A 662 20.17 -7.40 -20.26
C VAL A 662 19.13 -6.36 -20.66
N LEU A 663 17.90 -6.46 -20.15
CA LEU A 663 16.83 -5.50 -20.43
C LEU A 663 17.15 -4.13 -19.84
N LYS A 664 17.70 -4.11 -18.62
CA LYS A 664 18.12 -2.90 -17.93
C LYS A 664 19.28 -2.20 -18.64
N GLU A 665 20.29 -2.93 -19.08
CA GLU A 665 21.44 -2.39 -19.82
C GLU A 665 21.05 -1.85 -21.21
N SER A 666 20.09 -2.51 -21.87
CA SER A 666 19.65 -2.13 -23.21
C SER A 666 18.46 -1.14 -23.24
N ASN A 667 17.87 -0.81 -22.08
CA ASN A 667 16.65 -0.01 -21.95
C ASN A 667 15.50 -0.48 -22.84
N LYS A 668 15.32 -1.80 -22.99
CA LYS A 668 14.28 -2.41 -23.83
C LYS A 668 13.11 -2.89 -22.98
N PHE A 669 12.17 -2.00 -22.71
CA PHE A 669 10.96 -2.28 -21.92
C PHE A 669 9.69 -2.20 -22.78
N ALA A 670 8.66 -2.97 -22.45
CA ALA A 670 7.36 -2.83 -23.12
C ALA A 670 6.63 -1.56 -22.66
N ALA A 671 6.76 -1.25 -21.37
CA ALA A 671 6.44 0.04 -20.77
C ALA A 671 7.30 0.25 -19.51
N SER A 672 7.68 1.49 -19.21
CA SER A 672 8.51 1.80 -18.04
C SER A 672 8.29 3.22 -17.54
N SER A 673 8.66 3.48 -16.29
CA SER A 673 8.73 4.84 -15.73
C SER A 673 9.97 4.97 -14.84
N ASN A 674 10.65 6.10 -14.95
CA ASN A 674 11.74 6.56 -14.07
C ASN A 674 11.29 7.77 -13.23
N THR A 675 9.99 7.91 -13.02
CA THR A 675 9.38 8.84 -12.07
C THR A 675 8.29 8.16 -11.24
N PHE A 676 8.30 6.83 -11.18
CA PHE A 676 7.32 5.99 -10.52
C PHE A 676 7.26 6.22 -9.01
N TYR A 677 8.32 6.70 -8.35
CA TYR A 677 8.32 7.00 -6.92
C TYR A 677 8.22 8.48 -6.56
N VAL A 678 8.06 9.36 -7.55
CA VAL A 678 7.90 10.80 -7.31
C VAL A 678 6.74 11.03 -6.35
N GLY A 679 7.02 11.73 -5.25
CA GLY A 679 6.06 12.01 -4.18
C GLY A 679 5.58 10.83 -3.32
N CYS A 680 6.14 9.64 -3.45
CA CYS A 680 5.78 8.50 -2.61
C CYS A 680 6.43 8.57 -1.22
N ASN A 681 5.74 8.04 -0.20
CA ASN A 681 6.34 7.77 1.10
C ASN A 681 7.19 6.48 1.01
N THR A 682 8.41 6.58 0.47
CA THR A 682 9.29 5.40 0.30
C THR A 682 9.99 4.98 1.61
N ASP A 683 9.61 5.57 2.74
CA ASP A 683 10.01 5.15 4.10
C ASP A 683 8.98 4.18 4.74
N ASP A 684 7.86 3.91 4.05
CA ASP A 684 6.75 3.09 4.53
C ASP A 684 6.47 1.91 3.57
N LEU A 685 5.60 0.98 3.96
CA LEU A 685 5.07 -0.08 3.11
C LEU A 685 4.34 0.52 1.92
N MET A 686 4.95 0.42 0.74
CA MET A 686 4.35 0.85 -0.50
C MET A 686 3.42 -0.24 -1.01
N THR A 687 2.17 0.13 -1.26
CA THR A 687 1.17 -0.78 -1.83
C THR A 687 1.14 -0.60 -3.34
N PHE A 688 1.25 -1.69 -4.07
CA PHE A 688 1.17 -1.72 -5.53
C PHE A 688 -0.07 -2.47 -5.99
N CYS A 689 -0.52 -2.15 -7.20
CA CYS A 689 -1.60 -2.83 -7.88
C CYS A 689 -1.19 -3.13 -9.32
N LEU A 690 -1.21 -4.41 -9.69
CA LEU A 690 -1.12 -4.88 -11.07
C LEU A 690 -2.53 -5.24 -11.55
N GLU A 691 -3.07 -4.41 -12.44
CA GLU A 691 -4.35 -4.63 -13.09
C GLU A 691 -4.12 -5.37 -14.41
N ILE A 692 -4.87 -6.45 -14.65
CA ILE A 692 -4.75 -7.30 -15.83
C ILE A 692 -6.12 -7.41 -16.48
N ASP A 693 -6.29 -6.76 -17.62
CA ASP A 693 -7.46 -6.90 -18.46
C ASP A 693 -7.18 -7.94 -19.55
N ARG A 694 -7.65 -9.17 -19.30
CA ARG A 694 -7.48 -10.29 -20.23
C ARG A 694 -8.32 -10.16 -21.51
N SER A 695 -9.32 -9.27 -21.53
CA SER A 695 -10.16 -9.05 -22.70
C SER A 695 -9.45 -8.17 -23.74
N SER A 696 -8.81 -7.08 -23.29
CA SER A 696 -8.05 -6.17 -24.15
C SER A 696 -6.57 -6.53 -24.29
N GLY A 697 -6.04 -7.41 -23.44
CA GLY A 697 -4.60 -7.70 -23.39
C GLY A 697 -3.81 -6.64 -22.61
N THR A 698 -4.49 -5.76 -21.88
CA THR A 698 -3.86 -4.63 -21.17
C THR A 698 -3.38 -5.03 -19.79
N VAL A 699 -2.17 -4.60 -19.45
CA VAL A 699 -1.60 -4.71 -18.10
C VAL A 699 -1.24 -3.30 -17.63
N THR A 700 -1.62 -2.96 -16.41
CA THR A 700 -1.33 -1.67 -15.78
C THR A 700 -0.76 -1.87 -14.39
N LEU A 701 0.46 -1.37 -14.16
CA LEU A 701 1.09 -1.25 -12.85
C LEU A 701 0.88 0.17 -12.31
N SER A 702 0.46 0.27 -11.05
CA SER A 702 0.20 1.54 -10.36
C SER A 702 0.43 1.45 -8.86
N HIS A 703 0.54 2.60 -8.19
CA HIS A 703 0.47 2.69 -6.74
C HIS A 703 -0.96 2.53 -6.25
N ALA A 704 -1.09 1.91 -5.09
CA ALA A 704 -2.31 1.77 -4.32
C ALA A 704 -2.07 2.24 -2.87
N GLY A 705 -3.10 2.19 -2.04
CA GLY A 705 -3.06 2.68 -0.66
C GLY A 705 -2.78 4.19 -0.57
N PRO A 706 -2.15 4.67 0.51
CA PRO A 706 -1.91 6.09 0.74
C PRO A 706 -1.10 6.78 -0.39
N ASN A 707 -0.14 6.07 -0.99
CA ASN A 707 0.69 6.62 -2.07
C ASN A 707 -0.14 6.90 -3.34
N GLY A 708 -1.19 6.11 -3.59
CA GLY A 708 -2.10 6.32 -4.73
C GLY A 708 -2.88 7.65 -4.67
N ILE A 709 -2.92 8.31 -3.50
CA ILE A 709 -3.49 9.67 -3.33
C ILE A 709 -2.57 10.71 -3.98
N TYR A 710 -1.26 10.52 -3.94
CA TYR A 710 -0.26 11.53 -4.32
C TYR A 710 0.42 11.25 -5.65
N ASN A 711 0.61 9.97 -5.93
CA ASN A 711 1.24 9.50 -7.13
C ASN A 711 0.21 8.75 -7.97
N HIS A 712 -0.08 9.30 -9.13
CA HIS A 712 -1.01 8.74 -10.11
C HIS A 712 -0.29 8.15 -11.33
N GLU A 713 1.03 7.97 -11.25
CA GLU A 713 1.82 7.37 -12.31
C GLU A 713 1.35 5.94 -12.59
N ARG A 714 1.22 5.61 -13.88
CA ARG A 714 0.80 4.29 -14.35
C ARG A 714 1.72 3.81 -15.44
N ILE A 715 2.24 2.61 -15.28
CA ILE A 715 2.99 1.92 -16.33
C ILE A 715 2.02 0.94 -16.99
N SER A 716 1.60 1.21 -18.23
CA SER A 716 0.59 0.41 -18.93
C SER A 716 1.07 -0.05 -20.30
N HIS A 717 0.74 -1.30 -20.66
CA HIS A 717 1.03 -1.86 -21.97
C HIS A 717 -0.07 -2.83 -22.41
N ALA A 718 -0.41 -2.83 -23.70
CA ALA A 718 -1.35 -3.78 -24.29
C ALA A 718 -0.59 -4.85 -25.09
N PHE A 719 -0.52 -6.07 -24.54
CA PHE A 719 0.12 -7.20 -25.20
C PHE A 719 -0.84 -7.85 -26.21
N SER A 720 -0.36 -8.07 -27.43
CA SER A 720 -1.11 -8.87 -28.40
C SER A 720 -1.11 -10.35 -27.97
N ARG A 721 -2.19 -11.08 -28.25
CA ARG A 721 -2.28 -12.52 -27.92
C ARG A 721 -1.13 -13.35 -28.51
N GLY A 722 -0.62 -12.96 -29.69
CA GLY A 722 0.52 -13.63 -30.31
C GLY A 722 1.84 -13.39 -29.59
N ALA A 723 1.99 -12.24 -28.91
CA ALA A 723 3.19 -11.92 -28.13
C ALA A 723 3.12 -12.47 -26.70
N LEU A 724 1.95 -12.36 -26.06
CA LEU A 724 1.69 -12.88 -24.72
C LEU A 724 0.17 -13.02 -24.50
N ASP A 725 -0.33 -14.25 -24.42
CA ASP A 725 -1.73 -14.50 -24.08
C ASP A 725 -1.94 -14.48 -22.55
N LEU A 726 -2.50 -13.38 -22.04
CA LEU A 726 -2.77 -13.17 -20.61
C LEU A 726 -3.76 -14.20 -20.02
N ASN A 727 -4.50 -14.94 -20.86
CA ASN A 727 -5.40 -16.01 -20.39
C ASN A 727 -4.66 -17.29 -20.01
N GLN A 728 -3.42 -17.47 -20.50
CA GLN A 728 -2.60 -18.65 -20.19
C GLN A 728 -1.79 -18.49 -18.90
N LEU A 729 -1.64 -17.26 -18.40
CA LEU A 729 -0.87 -16.98 -17.20
C LEU A 729 -1.64 -17.40 -15.95
N ASN A 730 -1.03 -18.28 -15.15
CA ASN A 730 -1.64 -18.91 -13.99
C ASN A 730 -0.78 -18.84 -12.73
N PHE A 731 0.52 -19.09 -12.85
CA PHE A 731 1.45 -19.19 -11.72
C PHE A 731 2.03 -17.82 -11.39
N ILE A 732 2.26 -17.56 -10.10
CA ILE A 732 2.84 -16.31 -9.61
C ILE A 732 4.15 -16.62 -8.92
N HIS A 733 5.21 -15.92 -9.34
CA HIS A 733 6.52 -15.96 -8.72
C HIS A 733 6.94 -14.59 -8.22
N VAL A 734 7.70 -14.58 -7.13
CA VAL A 734 8.33 -13.38 -6.58
C VAL A 734 9.84 -13.55 -6.50
N SER A 735 10.57 -12.46 -6.73
CA SER A 735 12.03 -12.43 -6.67
C SER A 735 12.55 -11.06 -6.25
N ALA A 736 13.77 -11.02 -5.73
CA ALA A 736 14.43 -9.82 -5.22
C ALA A 736 15.81 -9.64 -5.83
N GLY A 737 16.18 -8.37 -6.01
CA GLY A 737 17.46 -7.98 -6.56
C GLY A 737 18.57 -8.01 -5.51
N SER A 738 19.20 -6.86 -5.33
CA SER A 738 20.42 -6.68 -4.53
C SER A 738 20.17 -6.53 -3.02
N HIS A 739 18.91 -6.50 -2.62
CA HIS A 739 18.49 -6.34 -1.24
C HIS A 739 17.39 -7.35 -0.91
N ALA A 740 17.31 -7.76 0.36
CA ALA A 740 16.19 -8.54 0.84
C ALA A 740 14.92 -7.69 0.84
N VAL A 741 13.79 -8.26 0.40
CA VAL A 741 12.53 -7.55 0.27
C VAL A 741 11.45 -8.24 1.10
N PRO A 742 10.87 -7.57 2.11
CA PRO A 742 9.66 -8.04 2.77
C PRO A 742 8.45 -7.75 1.89
N ILE A 743 7.77 -8.82 1.48
CA ILE A 743 6.50 -8.81 0.76
C ILE A 743 5.40 -9.11 1.77
N ARG A 744 4.40 -8.24 1.85
CA ARG A 744 3.24 -8.39 2.72
C ARG A 744 1.97 -8.20 1.90
N ASN A 745 0.88 -8.80 2.36
CA ASN A 745 -0.44 -8.59 1.77
C ASN A 745 -0.52 -8.85 0.27
N LEU A 746 0.21 -9.87 -0.22
CA LEU A 746 0.10 -10.27 -1.62
C LEU A 746 -1.18 -11.08 -1.81
N ILE A 747 -2.17 -10.46 -2.46
CA ILE A 747 -3.50 -11.01 -2.68
C ILE A 747 -3.91 -10.93 -4.16
N ILE A 748 -4.79 -11.83 -4.58
CA ILE A 748 -5.37 -11.89 -5.91
C ILE A 748 -6.87 -11.62 -5.79
N CYS A 749 -7.37 -10.67 -6.56
CA CYS A 749 -8.77 -10.26 -6.56
C CYS A 749 -9.31 -10.23 -8.00
N PHE A 750 -10.62 -10.37 -8.15
CA PHE A 750 -11.33 -10.25 -9.44
C PHE A 750 -12.27 -9.03 -9.49
N GLU A 751 -12.25 -8.25 -8.41
CA GLU A 751 -12.89 -6.96 -8.30
C GLU A 751 -11.92 -5.99 -7.66
N LYS A 752 -11.96 -4.74 -8.12
CA LYS A 752 -11.11 -3.68 -7.61
C LYS A 752 -11.44 -3.42 -6.14
N GLN A 753 -10.43 -3.52 -5.28
CA GLN A 753 -10.57 -3.33 -3.84
C GLN A 753 -10.59 -1.84 -3.51
N VAL A 754 -11.78 -1.28 -3.25
CA VAL A 754 -11.97 0.17 -3.05
C VAL A 754 -11.09 0.72 -1.91
N ASP A 755 -10.89 -0.06 -0.84
CA ASP A 755 -10.09 0.34 0.32
C ASP A 755 -8.59 0.51 0.02
N PHE A 756 -8.10 -0.10 -1.07
CA PHE A 756 -6.74 0.10 -1.58
C PHE A 756 -6.64 1.23 -2.60
N HIS A 757 -7.74 1.88 -2.95
CA HIS A 757 -7.74 3.00 -3.89
C HIS A 757 -8.40 4.22 -3.25
N PRO A 758 -7.85 4.75 -2.13
CA PRO A 758 -8.36 5.99 -1.56
C PRO A 758 -8.22 7.11 -2.60
N THR A 759 -9.31 7.83 -2.85
CA THR A 759 -9.33 8.99 -3.73
C THR A 759 -9.43 10.27 -2.91
N PHE A 760 -9.26 11.41 -3.57
CA PHE A 760 -9.62 12.70 -2.96
C PHE A 760 -11.10 12.71 -2.59
N ASP A 761 -11.40 13.40 -1.50
CA ASP A 761 -12.77 13.63 -1.09
C ASP A 761 -13.48 14.51 -2.14
N LYS A 762 -14.52 13.95 -2.76
CA LYS A 762 -15.33 14.64 -3.78
C LYS A 762 -16.10 15.84 -3.20
N ASP A 763 -16.34 15.86 -1.90
CA ASP A 763 -17.07 16.91 -1.19
C ASP A 763 -16.17 18.07 -0.73
N TYR A 764 -14.85 17.98 -0.98
CA TYR A 764 -13.95 19.09 -0.70
C TYR A 764 -14.19 20.24 -1.70
N ARG A 765 -14.96 21.24 -1.28
CA ARG A 765 -15.05 22.52 -1.98
C ARG A 765 -13.71 23.24 -1.87
N GLU A 766 -13.09 23.52 -3.01
CA GLU A 766 -11.89 24.37 -3.06
C GLU A 766 -12.14 25.68 -2.30
N VAL A 767 -11.17 26.09 -1.48
CA VAL A 767 -11.14 27.44 -0.94
C VAL A 767 -11.14 28.40 -2.15
N PRO A 768 -12.09 29.34 -2.26
CA PRO A 768 -12.10 30.29 -3.36
C PRO A 768 -10.74 30.98 -3.43
N SER A 769 -10.11 30.94 -4.61
CA SER A 769 -8.89 31.70 -4.85
C SER A 769 -9.08 33.14 -4.35
N PRO A 770 -8.08 33.77 -3.71
CA PRO A 770 -8.19 35.17 -3.31
C PRO A 770 -8.47 35.98 -4.56
N SER A 771 -9.72 36.42 -4.69
CA SER A 771 -10.13 37.31 -5.76
C SER A 771 -9.24 38.55 -5.66
N PRO A 772 -8.65 39.04 -6.77
CA PRO A 772 -8.15 40.41 -6.77
C PRO A 772 -9.32 41.29 -6.36
N ALA A 773 -9.12 42.14 -5.35
CA ALA A 773 -10.14 42.96 -4.72
C ALA A 773 -11.19 43.45 -5.74
N GLN A 774 -12.32 42.74 -5.80
CA GLN A 774 -13.50 43.22 -6.49
C GLN A 774 -14.29 44.02 -5.46
N ASN A 775 -14.34 45.32 -5.71
CA ASN A 775 -15.39 46.18 -5.20
C ASN A 775 -16.74 45.49 -5.42
N LYS A 776 -17.43 45.27 -4.29
CA LYS A 776 -18.87 45.08 -4.22
C LYS A 776 -19.57 46.24 -4.96
N LYS A 777 -20.75 46.13 -5.57
CA LYS A 777 -21.79 45.10 -5.81
C LYS A 777 -22.97 45.91 -6.46
N ASN A 778 -23.99 45.38 -7.12
CA ASN A 778 -24.67 44.09 -7.04
C ASN A 778 -25.55 43.91 -8.28
N ASP A 779 -25.76 42.65 -8.62
CA ASP A 779 -26.61 42.07 -9.65
C ASP A 779 -28.11 42.22 -9.39
N ASN A 780 -28.90 42.11 -10.46
CA ASN A 780 -30.29 41.67 -10.42
C ASN A 780 -30.46 40.33 -11.16
N ASP A 781 -30.96 39.37 -10.40
CA ASP A 781 -32.01 38.40 -10.70
C ASP A 781 -31.84 37.25 -11.71
N ALA A 782 -31.82 36.07 -11.08
CA ALA A 782 -32.88 35.05 -11.14
C ALA A 782 -32.96 34.11 -12.35
N ARG A 783 -32.62 32.85 -12.03
CA ARG A 783 -33.36 31.61 -12.29
C ARG A 783 -34.60 31.72 -13.19
N ILE A 784 -34.68 30.82 -14.17
CA ILE A 784 -35.91 30.06 -14.42
C ILE A 784 -35.57 28.55 -14.40
N PRO A 785 -36.40 27.69 -13.79
CA PRO A 785 -36.24 26.23 -13.78
C PRO A 785 -36.92 25.53 -14.98
N SER A 786 -36.45 24.29 -15.20
CA SER A 786 -37.00 23.08 -15.86
C SER A 786 -38.56 23.00 -15.97
N PRO A 787 -39.21 22.08 -16.75
CA PRO A 787 -38.76 20.72 -17.11
C PRO A 787 -39.30 20.09 -18.43
N SER A 788 -38.99 18.80 -18.60
CA SER A 788 -39.80 17.74 -19.25
C SER A 788 -39.48 17.27 -20.68
N SER A 789 -39.28 15.95 -20.76
CA SER A 789 -39.25 15.02 -21.91
C SER A 789 -40.64 14.93 -22.60
N PRO A 790 -40.96 14.03 -23.58
CA PRO A 790 -40.16 13.03 -24.35
C PRO A 790 -40.58 12.93 -25.86
N LYS A 791 -40.12 11.86 -26.56
CA LYS A 791 -40.64 11.17 -27.80
C LYS A 791 -39.74 11.31 -29.05
N LYS A 792 -39.13 10.20 -29.55
CA LYS A 792 -39.65 9.16 -30.50
C LYS A 792 -39.81 9.73 -31.92
N ASP A 793 -39.48 9.12 -33.06
CA ASP A 793 -39.09 7.78 -33.55
C ASP A 793 -38.38 8.04 -34.92
N ALA A 794 -37.30 7.32 -35.28
CA ALA A 794 -37.22 6.19 -36.23
C ALA A 794 -37.02 6.55 -37.73
N ASP A 795 -36.22 5.67 -38.37
CA ASP A 795 -36.10 5.37 -39.81
C ASP A 795 -35.39 6.38 -40.73
N GLU A 796 -34.58 6.02 -41.74
CA GLU A 796 -34.31 4.73 -42.39
C GLU A 796 -33.02 4.83 -43.25
N LYS A 797 -32.20 3.76 -43.21
CA LYS A 797 -31.56 3.02 -44.32
C LYS A 797 -30.63 3.65 -45.39
N LYS A 798 -29.55 2.86 -45.60
CA LYS A 798 -28.92 2.40 -46.88
C LYS A 798 -28.00 3.41 -47.60
N SER A 799 -26.92 3.04 -48.30
CA SER A 799 -26.16 1.80 -48.57
C SER A 799 -25.08 2.12 -49.62
N GLY A 800 -23.89 1.50 -49.53
CA GLY A 800 -22.93 1.31 -50.64
C GLY A 800 -22.13 2.55 -51.06
N GLY A 801 -20.90 2.49 -51.58
CA GLY A 801 -20.01 1.40 -51.98
C GLY A 801 -19.00 1.94 -53.01
N PHE A 802 -17.75 1.47 -52.93
CA PHE A 802 -16.76 1.28 -54.01
C PHE A 802 -16.02 2.47 -54.71
N PHE A 803 -14.68 2.42 -54.55
CA PHE A 803 -13.56 2.79 -55.45
C PHE A 803 -13.29 4.25 -55.88
N GLY A 804 -12.03 4.69 -55.74
CA GLY A 804 -11.52 5.86 -56.47
C GLY A 804 -10.23 6.52 -55.96
N MET A 805 -9.10 5.90 -56.27
CA MET A 805 -7.72 6.40 -56.26
C MET A 805 -7.54 7.91 -56.54
N MET A 806 -6.90 8.66 -55.63
CA MET A 806 -6.07 9.82 -56.01
C MET A 806 -5.02 10.15 -54.94
N LYS A 807 -3.76 9.85 -55.25
CA LYS A 807 -2.60 10.54 -54.68
C LYS A 807 -2.66 12.01 -55.11
N ARG A 808 -2.82 12.92 -54.15
CA ARG A 808 -2.35 14.31 -54.27
C ARG A 808 -1.56 14.65 -53.02
N PHE A 809 -0.29 14.97 -53.25
CA PHE A 809 0.64 15.58 -52.31
C PHE A 809 -0.02 16.76 -51.59
N PHE A 810 -0.10 16.74 -50.27
CA PHE A 810 -0.19 17.96 -49.47
C PHE A 810 0.66 17.85 -48.20
N VAL A 811 1.39 18.94 -48.00
CA VAL A 811 2.17 19.43 -46.86
C VAL A 811 1.64 18.97 -45.50
N GLY A 812 2.57 18.59 -44.61
CA GLY A 812 2.34 17.85 -43.36
C GLY A 812 1.13 18.27 -42.51
N ASP A 813 0.44 17.26 -42.00
CA ASP A 813 -0.76 17.37 -41.16
C ASP A 813 -0.45 18.00 -39.79
N VAL A 814 -0.33 19.33 -39.77
CA VAL A 814 -0.44 20.11 -38.53
C VAL A 814 -1.91 20.23 -38.14
N VAL A 815 -2.25 19.73 -36.95
CA VAL A 815 -3.62 19.65 -36.43
C VAL A 815 -4.20 21.06 -36.24
N PRO A 816 -5.45 21.37 -36.62
CA PRO A 816 -6.02 22.70 -36.38
C PRO A 816 -5.94 23.10 -34.90
N CYS A 817 -5.38 24.28 -34.62
CA CYS A 817 -5.29 24.82 -33.26
C CYS A 817 -6.69 25.06 -32.69
N ARG A 818 -6.94 24.56 -31.48
CA ARG A 818 -8.21 24.75 -30.76
C ARG A 818 -8.59 26.23 -30.60
N ASP A 819 -7.59 27.11 -30.43
CA ASP A 819 -7.81 28.54 -30.21
C ASP A 819 -7.91 29.35 -31.51
N ASN A 820 -7.62 28.72 -32.66
CA ASN A 820 -7.84 29.26 -34.00
C ASN A 820 -7.22 30.68 -34.16
N VAL A 821 -7.88 31.64 -34.81
CA VAL A 821 -7.39 33.04 -34.98
C VAL A 821 -7.12 33.79 -33.66
N ASN A 822 -7.55 33.24 -32.52
CA ASN A 822 -7.32 33.83 -31.19
C ASN A 822 -6.10 33.21 -30.47
N CYS A 823 -5.33 32.34 -31.12
CA CYS A 823 -4.19 31.69 -30.49
C CYS A 823 -3.05 32.69 -30.18
N LEU A 824 -2.80 32.91 -28.89
CA LEU A 824 -1.68 33.73 -28.43
C LEU A 824 -0.32 33.06 -28.69
N ILE A 825 -0.26 31.73 -28.56
CA ILE A 825 0.98 30.95 -28.68
C ILE A 825 1.54 31.03 -30.10
N GLN A 826 0.67 31.12 -31.11
CA GLN A 826 1.06 31.33 -32.51
C GLN A 826 1.99 32.53 -32.70
N TYR A 827 1.79 33.60 -31.91
CA TYR A 827 2.54 34.85 -31.99
C TYR A 827 3.51 35.03 -30.82
N SER A 828 3.70 34.01 -29.96
CA SER A 828 4.66 34.03 -28.85
C SER A 828 6.10 34.09 -29.37
N LYS A 829 6.99 34.81 -28.68
CA LYS A 829 8.42 34.86 -29.02
C LYS A 829 9.15 33.55 -28.70
N THR A 830 8.70 32.82 -27.70
CA THR A 830 9.39 31.62 -27.17
C THR A 830 8.80 30.32 -27.70
N ASP A 831 7.48 30.27 -27.87
CA ASP A 831 6.77 28.99 -28.06
C ASP A 831 6.16 28.83 -29.46
N SER A 832 6.17 29.89 -30.28
CA SER A 832 5.54 29.87 -31.60
C SER A 832 6.15 28.82 -32.54
N VAL A 833 7.46 28.57 -32.48
CA VAL A 833 8.11 27.57 -33.36
C VAL A 833 7.65 26.14 -33.04
N ALA A 834 7.62 25.78 -31.75
CA ALA A 834 7.16 24.46 -31.30
C ALA A 834 5.64 24.28 -31.49
N HIS A 835 4.86 25.36 -31.34
CA HIS A 835 3.43 25.36 -31.53
C HIS A 835 3.03 25.30 -33.00
N ASN A 836 3.59 26.16 -33.84
CA ASN A 836 3.28 26.24 -35.27
C ASN A 836 3.82 25.04 -36.07
N SER A 837 4.77 24.27 -35.52
CA SER A 837 5.18 22.97 -36.10
C SER A 837 4.21 21.82 -35.81
N LYS A 838 3.30 21.99 -34.85
CA LYS A 838 2.29 20.98 -34.45
C LYS A 838 0.87 21.38 -34.80
N TYR A 839 0.57 22.67 -34.84
CA TYR A 839 -0.78 23.18 -35.02
C TYR A 839 -0.91 24.19 -36.16
N SER A 840 -2.02 24.11 -36.89
CA SER A 840 -2.38 25.04 -37.97
C SER A 840 -3.42 26.08 -37.52
N HIS A 841 -3.36 27.29 -38.09
CA HIS A 841 -4.26 28.42 -37.74
C HIS A 841 -4.80 29.06 -39.01
N PRO A 842 -6.02 29.63 -39.03
CA PRO A 842 -6.46 30.40 -40.19
C PRO A 842 -5.58 31.63 -40.42
N CYS A 843 -5.22 31.84 -41.67
CA CYS A 843 -4.46 33.00 -42.08
C CYS A 843 -5.28 34.27 -41.83
N PRO A 844 -4.72 35.31 -41.16
CA PRO A 844 -5.41 36.57 -40.93
C PRO A 844 -5.89 37.26 -42.21
N TYR A 845 -5.27 36.96 -43.36
CA TYR A 845 -5.61 37.52 -44.67
C TYR A 845 -6.43 36.57 -45.54
N SER A 846 -6.74 35.35 -45.07
CA SER A 846 -7.51 34.36 -45.82
C SER A 846 -6.96 34.19 -47.25
N GLU A 847 -7.78 34.31 -48.30
CA GLU A 847 -7.37 34.25 -49.71
C GLU A 847 -6.58 35.48 -50.22
N LEU A 848 -6.49 36.56 -49.44
CA LEU A 848 -5.70 37.76 -49.77
C LEU A 848 -4.23 37.63 -49.34
N CYS A 849 -3.85 36.54 -48.67
CA CYS A 849 -2.49 36.34 -48.24
C CYS A 849 -1.53 36.10 -49.41
N ARG A 850 -0.41 36.85 -49.43
CA ARG A 850 0.66 36.67 -50.42
C ARG A 850 1.75 35.70 -49.95
N GLU A 851 1.83 35.44 -48.65
CA GLU A 851 2.85 34.60 -48.01
C GLU A 851 2.22 33.32 -47.45
N LYS A 852 2.45 32.19 -48.10
CA LYS A 852 1.86 30.90 -47.72
C LYS A 852 2.77 30.15 -46.73
N GLU A 853 2.64 30.47 -45.45
CA GLU A 853 3.28 29.68 -44.39
C GLU A 853 2.55 28.34 -44.19
N SER A 854 3.31 27.25 -43.95
CA SER A 854 2.77 25.89 -43.87
C SER A 854 1.84 25.65 -42.68
N TYR A 855 1.95 26.46 -41.63
CA TYR A 855 1.12 26.41 -40.44
C TYR A 855 -0.11 27.34 -40.50
N LEU A 856 -0.33 28.01 -41.64
CA LEU A 856 -1.49 28.85 -41.89
C LEU A 856 -2.44 28.22 -42.91
N THR A 857 -3.71 28.05 -42.54
CA THR A 857 -4.77 27.63 -43.46
C THR A 857 -5.33 28.84 -44.21
N HIS A 858 -5.40 28.74 -45.52
CA HIS A 858 -5.82 29.83 -46.41
C HIS A 858 -7.22 29.57 -46.98
N GLU A 859 -8.12 29.10 -46.11
CA GLU A 859 -9.50 28.82 -46.50
C GLU A 859 -10.22 30.14 -46.86
N PRO A 860 -10.98 30.18 -47.97
CA PRO A 860 -11.69 31.39 -48.36
C PRO A 860 -12.69 31.83 -47.29
N HIS A 861 -12.49 33.02 -46.71
CA HIS A 861 -13.40 33.57 -45.72
C HIS A 861 -14.53 34.35 -46.43
N LYS A 862 -15.62 33.64 -46.77
CA LYS A 862 -16.73 34.17 -47.58
C LYS A 862 -17.56 35.24 -46.84
N VAL A 863 -17.04 36.45 -46.73
CA VAL A 863 -17.71 37.64 -46.19
C VAL A 863 -17.75 38.77 -47.23
N SER A 864 -18.79 39.61 -47.18
CA SER A 864 -18.96 40.73 -48.11
C SER A 864 -17.97 41.87 -47.85
N MET A 865 -17.61 42.64 -48.89
CA MET A 865 -16.88 43.90 -48.73
C MET A 865 -17.68 44.90 -47.91
N CYS A 866 -17.03 45.59 -46.97
CA CYS A 866 -17.64 46.68 -46.22
C CYS A 866 -18.02 47.82 -47.17
N LYS A 867 -19.26 48.30 -47.09
CA LYS A 867 -19.76 49.43 -47.91
C LYS A 867 -18.94 50.72 -47.80
N PHE A 868 -18.21 50.89 -46.70
CA PHE A 868 -17.38 52.07 -46.45
C PHE A 868 -15.88 51.81 -46.65
N ASP A 869 -15.48 50.54 -46.86
CA ASP A 869 -14.11 50.09 -47.13
C ASP A 869 -13.02 50.87 -46.36
N LYS A 870 -12.17 51.65 -47.07
CA LYS A 870 -11.08 52.46 -46.49
C LYS A 870 -11.55 53.59 -45.56
N LYS A 871 -12.82 54.00 -45.66
CA LYS A 871 -13.45 55.05 -44.82
C LYS A 871 -14.28 54.49 -43.67
N CYS A 872 -14.27 53.17 -43.44
CA CYS A 872 -15.03 52.56 -42.35
C CYS A 872 -14.51 53.02 -40.97
N ASP A 873 -15.42 53.44 -40.11
CA ASP A 873 -15.17 53.81 -38.71
C ASP A 873 -15.07 52.57 -37.81
N GLN A 874 -15.65 51.45 -38.23
CA GLN A 874 -15.64 50.15 -37.51
C GLN A 874 -14.43 49.26 -37.81
N ILE A 875 -13.38 49.76 -38.48
CA ILE A 875 -12.15 48.97 -38.78
C ILE A 875 -11.39 48.48 -37.54
N ILE A 876 -11.69 49.05 -36.37
CA ILE A 876 -11.15 48.69 -35.06
C ILE A 876 -11.99 47.65 -34.31
N ASP A 877 -13.19 47.33 -34.80
CA ASP A 877 -14.07 46.33 -34.18
C ASP A 877 -13.68 44.92 -34.71
N PRO A 878 -13.19 44.02 -33.84
CA PRO A 878 -12.82 42.67 -34.24
C PRO A 878 -13.98 41.88 -34.87
N PHE A 879 -15.22 42.09 -34.43
CA PHE A 879 -16.39 41.40 -34.99
C PHE A 879 -16.76 41.96 -36.36
N HIS A 880 -16.64 43.28 -36.56
CA HIS A 880 -16.84 43.88 -37.87
C HIS A 880 -15.81 43.33 -38.87
N ARG A 881 -14.55 43.24 -38.48
CA ARG A 881 -13.46 42.70 -39.31
C ARG A 881 -13.69 41.24 -39.68
N ALA A 882 -14.22 40.44 -38.76
CA ALA A 882 -14.61 39.06 -39.05
C ALA A 882 -15.90 38.93 -39.89
N ALA A 883 -16.74 39.97 -39.97
CA ALA A 883 -18.00 39.95 -40.71
C ALA A 883 -17.93 40.65 -42.08
N TYR A 884 -16.96 41.55 -42.28
CA TYR A 884 -16.81 42.36 -43.48
C TYR A 884 -15.34 42.56 -43.86
N ARG A 885 -15.10 42.56 -45.17
CA ARG A 885 -13.77 42.81 -45.73
C ARG A 885 -13.46 44.27 -45.94
N HIS A 886 -12.18 44.59 -45.80
CA HIS A 886 -11.59 45.88 -46.14
C HIS A 886 -10.38 45.68 -47.02
N THR A 887 -10.23 46.52 -48.03
CA THR A 887 -9.07 46.54 -48.91
C THR A 887 -7.81 46.81 -48.10
N ASP A 888 -6.76 46.03 -48.33
CA ASP A 888 -5.43 46.16 -47.71
C ASP A 888 -5.37 45.90 -46.17
N LEU A 889 -6.38 45.26 -45.58
CA LEU A 889 -6.43 44.94 -44.15
C LEU A 889 -6.75 43.45 -43.91
N PRO A 890 -6.25 42.82 -42.82
CA PRO A 890 -6.58 41.43 -42.53
C PRO A 890 -8.05 41.23 -42.14
N ASP A 891 -8.63 40.09 -42.49
CA ASP A 891 -9.96 39.67 -42.07
C ASP A 891 -10.02 39.46 -40.55
N PHE A 892 -8.93 38.95 -39.95
CA PHE A 892 -8.84 38.72 -38.51
C PHE A 892 -7.73 39.55 -37.86
N LEU A 893 -8.02 40.14 -36.70
CA LEU A 893 -7.03 40.87 -35.91
C LEU A 893 -6.15 39.89 -35.12
N LYS A 894 -4.88 40.24 -34.91
CA LYS A 894 -3.96 39.40 -34.12
C LYS A 894 -4.29 39.51 -32.63
N PRO A 895 -4.27 38.43 -31.85
CA PRO A 895 -4.49 38.54 -30.41
C PRO A 895 -3.35 39.35 -29.76
N CYS A 896 -3.72 40.42 -29.04
CA CYS A 896 -2.80 41.25 -28.26
C CYS A 896 -2.22 40.43 -27.11
N HIS A 897 -0.91 40.50 -26.87
CA HIS A 897 -0.29 39.77 -25.75
C HIS A 897 -0.99 40.03 -24.40
N ASP A 898 -1.40 41.28 -24.15
CA ASP A 898 -2.04 41.68 -22.89
C ASP A 898 -3.56 41.45 -22.88
N GLN A 899 -4.16 40.98 -23.99
CA GLN A 899 -5.59 40.70 -24.13
C GLN A 899 -6.47 41.79 -23.49
N SER A 900 -7.41 41.42 -22.61
CA SER A 900 -8.31 42.35 -21.94
C SER A 900 -7.62 43.32 -20.97
N ALA A 901 -6.33 43.11 -20.65
CA ALA A 901 -5.53 43.98 -19.79
C ALA A 901 -4.72 45.05 -20.56
N CYS A 902 -4.78 45.07 -21.91
CA CYS A 902 -4.07 46.05 -22.72
C CYS A 902 -4.62 47.46 -22.51
N ARG A 903 -3.74 48.41 -22.16
CA ARG A 903 -4.10 49.84 -21.97
C ARG A 903 -3.90 50.71 -23.22
N ASN A 904 -3.48 50.12 -24.35
CA ASN A 904 -3.21 50.86 -25.57
C ASN A 904 -4.51 51.03 -26.39
N GLU A 905 -5.16 52.18 -26.23
CA GLU A 905 -6.39 52.53 -26.93
C GLU A 905 -6.17 53.22 -28.27
N SER A 906 -4.91 53.37 -28.71
CA SER A 906 -4.64 54.06 -29.97
C SER A 906 -5.31 53.36 -31.15
N ARG A 907 -5.88 54.15 -32.07
CA ARG A 907 -6.54 53.62 -33.27
C ARG A 907 -5.61 52.68 -34.06
N LYS A 908 -4.31 53.02 -34.15
CA LYS A 908 -3.28 52.18 -34.81
C LYS A 908 -3.14 50.80 -34.16
N HIS A 909 -3.20 50.72 -32.83
CA HIS A 909 -3.16 49.44 -32.10
C HIS A 909 -4.43 48.63 -32.33
N ARG A 910 -5.59 49.27 -32.16
CA ARG A 910 -6.91 48.65 -32.30
C ARG A 910 -7.22 48.18 -33.74
N THR A 911 -6.59 48.77 -34.77
CA THR A 911 -6.71 48.28 -36.15
C THR A 911 -5.94 46.98 -36.43
N LYS A 912 -5.02 46.59 -35.54
CA LYS A 912 -4.10 45.45 -35.72
C LYS A 912 -4.36 44.30 -34.74
N TYR A 913 -4.81 44.62 -33.53
CA TYR A 913 -4.90 43.65 -32.44
C TYR A 913 -6.31 43.52 -31.86
N SER A 914 -6.69 42.28 -31.51
CA SER A 914 -7.84 41.94 -30.67
C SER A 914 -7.42 41.79 -29.21
N HIS A 915 -8.33 41.99 -28.28
CA HIS A 915 -8.13 42.03 -26.83
C HIS A 915 -8.95 40.95 -26.10
N GLY A 916 -9.17 39.80 -26.76
CA GLY A 916 -9.88 38.63 -26.20
C GLY A 916 -11.28 38.40 -26.78
N GLU A 917 -11.66 39.15 -27.80
CA GLU A 917 -12.93 38.96 -28.51
C GLU A 917 -12.90 37.67 -29.34
N LYS A 918 -13.81 36.73 -29.06
CA LYS A 918 -13.91 35.45 -29.77
C LYS A 918 -14.66 35.61 -31.09
N VAL A 919 -13.93 35.97 -32.15
CA VAL A 919 -14.50 36.36 -33.46
C VAL A 919 -14.71 35.22 -34.48
N TYR A 920 -14.41 33.97 -34.11
CA TYR A 920 -14.45 32.81 -35.02
C TYR A 920 -15.41 31.73 -34.48
N GLY A 921 -16.39 31.29 -35.29
CA GLY A 921 -17.41 30.28 -34.93
C GLY A 921 -18.87 30.76 -35.08
N THR A 922 -19.84 29.86 -34.89
CA THR A 922 -21.29 30.08 -35.13
C THR A 922 -21.91 31.24 -34.36
N LYS A 923 -21.39 31.59 -33.17
CA LYS A 923 -21.87 32.73 -32.38
C LYS A 923 -21.46 34.11 -32.94
N ALA A 924 -20.43 34.20 -33.77
CA ALA A 924 -19.99 35.49 -34.35
C ALA A 924 -20.99 36.06 -35.37
N LYS A 925 -21.76 35.19 -36.05
CA LYS A 925 -22.79 35.58 -37.04
C LYS A 925 -24.05 36.16 -36.39
N GLU A 926 -24.37 35.78 -35.15
CA GLU A 926 -25.51 36.32 -34.40
C GLU A 926 -25.19 37.73 -33.85
N VAL A 927 -24.00 37.92 -33.27
CA VAL A 927 -23.57 39.20 -32.70
C VAL A 927 -23.37 40.30 -33.77
N ALA A 928 -22.91 39.94 -34.97
CA ALA A 928 -22.78 40.88 -36.09
C ALA A 928 -24.15 41.32 -36.67
N ARG A 929 -25.22 40.55 -36.45
CA ARG A 929 -26.58 40.86 -36.91
C ARG A 929 -27.31 41.81 -35.97
N GLU A 930 -27.04 41.76 -34.67
CA GLU A 930 -27.70 42.60 -33.66
C GLU A 930 -27.17 44.04 -33.60
N LYS A 931 -25.96 44.32 -34.10
CA LYS A 931 -25.31 45.64 -33.97
C LYS A 931 -25.47 46.58 -35.18
N SER A 932 -26.47 46.39 -36.04
CA SER A 932 -26.76 47.35 -37.12
C SER A 932 -27.67 48.49 -36.62
N PRO A 933 -27.32 49.78 -36.80
CA PRO A 933 -28.04 50.88 -36.17
C PRO A 933 -29.34 51.20 -36.91
N ARG A 934 -30.48 51.13 -36.23
CA ARG A 934 -31.73 51.80 -36.64
C ARG A 934 -31.86 53.14 -35.90
N ARG A 935 -32.03 54.20 -36.67
CA ARG A 935 -32.41 55.55 -36.21
C ARG A 935 -33.93 55.62 -35.96
N ASP A 936 -34.26 56.53 -35.05
CA ASP A 936 -35.54 57.22 -34.79
C ASP A 936 -36.68 56.43 -34.10
N ARG A 937 -37.08 56.86 -32.88
CA ARG A 937 -38.23 57.75 -32.62
C ARG A 937 -38.54 57.85 -31.12
N HIS A 938 -38.95 59.06 -30.71
CA HIS A 938 -39.67 59.34 -29.47
C HIS A 938 -40.96 58.51 -29.38
N ASP A 939 -41.31 58.01 -28.19
CA ASP A 939 -42.69 58.01 -27.71
C ASP A 939 -42.77 57.77 -26.19
N HIS A 940 -43.61 58.56 -25.54
CA HIS A 940 -44.18 58.30 -24.21
C HIS A 940 -45.13 57.10 -24.29
N ASN A 941 -45.26 56.32 -23.21
CA ASN A 941 -46.52 55.62 -22.96
C ASN A 941 -46.84 55.56 -21.45
N PRO A 942 -48.11 55.75 -21.05
CA PRO A 942 -48.58 55.90 -19.68
C PRO A 942 -49.10 54.58 -19.08
N GLU A 943 -49.61 54.68 -17.84
CA GLU A 943 -50.39 53.68 -17.08
C GLU A 943 -49.60 52.59 -16.32
N LYS A 944 -49.18 52.93 -15.10
CA LYS A 944 -48.93 51.94 -14.03
C LYS A 944 -50.10 51.94 -13.05
N PRO A 945 -50.65 50.77 -12.67
CA PRO A 945 -51.69 50.66 -11.65
C PRO A 945 -51.23 51.24 -10.30
N GLN A 946 -52.12 51.88 -9.54
CA GLN A 946 -51.80 52.42 -8.22
C GLN A 946 -51.56 51.29 -7.21
N CYS A 947 -50.56 51.46 -6.34
CA CYS A 947 -50.32 50.53 -5.23
C CYS A 947 -51.46 50.62 -4.20
N ASN A 948 -52.05 49.48 -3.83
CA ASN A 948 -53.15 49.38 -2.85
C ASN A 948 -52.79 49.93 -1.46
N TRP A 949 -51.50 50.13 -1.16
CA TRP A 949 -51.01 50.62 0.13
C TRP A 949 -50.63 52.11 0.10
N GLY A 950 -50.79 52.79 -1.04
CA GLY A 950 -50.55 54.23 -1.19
C GLY A 950 -49.20 54.69 -0.62
N SER A 951 -49.16 55.86 -0.01
CA SER A 951 -47.95 56.41 0.64
C SER A 951 -47.44 55.60 1.84
N THR A 952 -48.20 54.62 2.33
CA THR A 952 -47.83 53.75 3.46
C THR A 952 -47.20 52.41 3.04
N CYS A 953 -46.98 52.22 1.74
CA CYS A 953 -46.35 51.02 1.23
C CYS A 953 -44.94 50.84 1.82
N ARG A 954 -44.71 49.75 2.57
CA ARG A 954 -43.39 49.42 3.13
C ARG A 954 -42.29 49.23 2.06
N ASN A 955 -42.70 49.06 0.80
CA ASN A 955 -41.82 48.89 -0.35
C ASN A 955 -41.75 50.15 -1.25
N ILE A 956 -42.19 51.33 -0.78
CA ILE A 956 -42.18 52.56 -1.59
C ILE A 956 -40.75 53.00 -2.00
N GLY A 957 -39.71 52.50 -1.32
CA GLY A 957 -38.30 52.68 -1.70
C GLY A 957 -37.68 51.53 -2.52
N ASN A 958 -38.43 50.45 -2.79
CA ASN A 958 -37.95 49.33 -3.60
C ASN A 958 -38.13 49.63 -5.09
N HIS A 959 -37.01 49.71 -5.82
CA HIS A 959 -36.97 50.11 -7.23
C HIS A 959 -37.74 49.15 -8.16
N HIS A 960 -37.85 47.86 -7.82
CA HIS A 960 -38.63 46.90 -8.60
C HIS A 960 -40.15 47.12 -8.41
N HIS A 961 -40.58 47.43 -7.18
CA HIS A 961 -41.97 47.71 -6.83
C HIS A 961 -42.49 49.01 -7.49
N CYS A 962 -41.68 50.07 -7.48
CA CYS A 962 -42.02 51.35 -8.15
C CYS A 962 -41.92 51.29 -9.69
N LYS A 963 -41.35 50.21 -10.25
CA LYS A 963 -41.42 49.92 -11.69
C LYS A 963 -42.79 49.37 -12.11
N GLU A 964 -43.52 48.71 -11.22
CA GLU A 964 -44.80 48.07 -11.53
C GLU A 964 -46.02 48.88 -11.03
N PHE A 965 -45.87 49.65 -9.94
CA PHE A 965 -46.98 50.39 -9.33
C PHE A 965 -46.68 51.89 -9.14
N SER A 966 -47.71 52.74 -9.24
CA SER A 966 -47.61 54.18 -8.95
C SER A 966 -48.02 54.50 -7.50
N HIS A 967 -47.34 55.47 -6.88
CA HIS A 967 -47.62 55.97 -5.52
C HIS A 967 -47.75 57.50 -5.55
N PRO A 968 -48.65 58.11 -4.75
CA PRO A 968 -48.75 59.57 -4.66
C PRO A 968 -47.50 60.15 -3.98
N VAL A 969 -46.87 61.14 -4.62
CA VAL A 969 -45.67 61.82 -4.13
C VAL A 969 -46.02 62.65 -2.89
N VAL A 970 -45.41 62.34 -1.74
CA VAL A 970 -45.48 63.16 -0.52
C VAL A 970 -44.18 63.97 -0.44
N GLY A 971 -44.33 65.29 -0.37
CA GLY A 971 -43.24 66.26 -0.31
C GLY A 971 -42.36 66.15 0.94
N SER A 972 -41.12 66.59 0.75
CA SER A 972 -40.03 66.75 1.70
C SER A 972 -40.39 67.41 3.04
N GLU A 973 -39.71 67.02 4.11
CA GLU A 973 -39.06 67.95 5.06
C GLU A 973 -38.05 67.24 5.99
N ASP A 974 -37.01 68.00 6.36
CA ASP A 974 -35.74 67.60 6.99
C ASP A 974 -35.80 67.26 8.49
N VAL A 975 -35.02 66.26 8.96
CA VAL A 975 -34.38 66.23 10.30
C VAL A 975 -33.08 65.39 10.27
N PRO A 976 -31.94 65.86 10.80
CA PRO A 976 -30.66 65.12 10.81
C PRO A 976 -30.52 64.17 12.01
N GLN A 977 -29.98 62.96 11.79
CA GLN A 977 -29.46 62.09 12.87
C GLN A 977 -27.95 61.88 12.71
N GLU A 978 -27.21 62.37 13.72
CA GLU A 978 -25.77 62.15 13.92
C GLU A 978 -25.44 60.67 14.13
N LYS A 979 -24.39 60.19 13.46
CA LYS A 979 -23.79 58.87 13.73
C LYS A 979 -22.57 59.02 14.62
N ASP A 980 -22.59 58.34 15.76
CA ASP A 980 -21.57 58.37 16.81
C ASP A 980 -20.27 57.66 16.34
N HIS A 981 -19.15 58.39 16.27
CA HIS A 981 -17.87 57.96 15.69
C HIS A 981 -16.90 57.28 16.68
N ARG A 982 -17.41 56.54 17.67
CA ARG A 982 -16.58 55.93 18.72
C ARG A 982 -15.97 54.60 18.27
N THR A 983 -14.70 54.38 18.60
CA THR A 983 -13.94 53.18 18.20
C THR A 983 -14.10 52.06 19.23
N SER A 984 -14.17 50.78 18.88
CA SER A 984 -14.37 49.70 19.88
C SER A 984 -13.21 49.61 20.89
N CYS A 985 -13.51 49.51 22.19
CA CYS A 985 -12.50 49.36 23.22
C CYS A 985 -11.87 47.97 23.20
N LYS A 986 -10.54 47.90 23.09
CA LYS A 986 -9.79 46.63 23.00
C LYS A 986 -9.91 45.72 24.23
N TYR A 987 -10.35 46.25 25.38
CA TYR A 987 -10.53 45.48 26.61
C TYR A 987 -11.97 45.01 26.83
N GLY A 988 -12.89 45.35 25.92
CA GLY A 988 -14.29 44.92 25.95
C GLY A 988 -14.95 45.10 27.32
N VAL A 989 -15.75 44.14 27.75
CA VAL A 989 -16.52 44.14 29.01
C VAL A 989 -15.67 44.19 30.29
N HIS A 990 -14.34 44.07 30.20
CA HIS A 990 -13.42 44.08 31.33
C HIS A 990 -12.64 45.40 31.46
N CYS A 991 -13.03 46.45 30.73
CA CYS A 991 -12.37 47.74 30.82
C CYS A 991 -12.60 48.40 32.19
N ARG A 992 -11.53 48.57 32.98
CA ARG A 992 -11.56 49.22 34.30
C ARG A 992 -11.79 50.74 34.25
N LYS A 993 -11.89 51.32 33.05
CA LYS A 993 -12.16 52.75 32.83
C LYS A 993 -13.58 52.99 32.30
N MET A 994 -14.51 52.04 32.48
CA MET A 994 -15.90 52.20 32.05
C MET A 994 -16.59 53.40 32.70
N ASP A 995 -16.18 53.81 33.90
CA ASP A 995 -16.78 54.97 34.59
C ASP A 995 -16.09 56.30 34.24
N ASN A 996 -15.03 56.27 33.41
CA ASN A 996 -14.34 57.48 32.97
C ASN A 996 -15.04 58.06 31.73
N GLU A 997 -15.64 59.24 31.91
CA GLU A 997 -16.49 59.89 30.91
C GLU A 997 -15.76 60.19 29.59
N HIS A 998 -14.48 60.59 29.66
CA HIS A 998 -13.67 60.86 28.47
C HIS A 998 -13.33 59.58 27.68
N HIS A 999 -13.22 58.45 28.39
CA HIS A 999 -13.01 57.14 27.76
C HIS A 999 -14.28 56.66 27.04
N ARG A 1000 -15.45 56.81 27.66
CA ARG A 1000 -16.74 56.46 27.05
C ARG A 1000 -17.07 57.31 25.83
N ALA A 1001 -16.63 58.57 25.81
CA ALA A 1001 -16.81 59.46 24.66
C ALA A 1001 -15.98 59.05 23.43
N LYS A 1002 -14.91 58.26 23.62
CA LYS A 1002 -14.01 57.86 22.53
C LYS A 1002 -14.16 56.39 22.13
N TYR A 1003 -14.58 55.51 23.06
CA TYR A 1003 -14.63 54.07 22.80
C TYR A 1003 -15.94 53.37 23.19
N SER A 1004 -16.43 52.48 22.32
CA SER A 1004 -17.64 51.66 22.55
C SER A 1004 -17.32 50.30 23.23
N HIS A 1005 -18.22 49.82 24.10
CA HIS A 1005 -18.09 48.56 24.84
C HIS A 1005 -19.37 47.74 24.66
N VAL A 1006 -19.27 46.45 24.36
CA VAL A 1006 -20.43 45.59 24.04
C VAL A 1006 -20.96 44.91 25.31
N LYS A 1007 -22.09 45.37 25.82
CA LYS A 1007 -22.99 44.61 26.71
C LYS A 1007 -24.33 45.33 26.76
N ASP A 1008 -25.36 44.75 26.15
CA ASP A 1008 -26.77 44.90 26.49
C ASP A 1008 -27.60 44.05 25.51
N GLU A 1009 -27.59 42.72 25.68
CA GLU A 1009 -28.73 41.89 25.25
C GLU A 1009 -28.89 40.76 26.27
N SER A 1010 -29.98 40.84 27.02
CA SER A 1010 -30.53 39.83 27.94
C SER A 1010 -31.13 38.64 27.16
N PRO A 1011 -31.16 37.42 27.73
CA PRO A 1011 -31.73 36.24 27.07
C PRO A 1011 -33.27 36.22 27.15
N SER A 1012 -33.92 35.78 26.07
CA SER A 1012 -35.35 35.45 26.03
C SER A 1012 -35.55 33.93 26.01
N ASP A 1013 -36.56 33.48 26.77
CA ASP A 1013 -37.04 32.11 26.94
C ASP A 1013 -37.57 31.46 25.63
N ASP A 1014 -37.17 30.21 25.39
CA ASP A 1014 -37.97 29.01 25.01
C ASP A 1014 -37.09 27.88 24.44
#